data_AF-A0AA40DZD0-F1
#
_entry.id   AF-A0AA40DZD0-F1
#
_cell.length_a   1.000
_cell.length_b   1.000
_cell.length_c   1.000
_cell.angle_alpha   90.00
_cell.angle_beta   90.00
_cell.angle_gamma   90.00
#
_symmetry.space_group_name_H-M   'P 1'
#
loop_
_entity.id
_entity.type
_entity.pdbx_description
1 polymer ?
#
loop_
_entity_poly.entity_id
_entity_poly.type
_entity_poly.pdbx_seq_one_letter_code
_entity_poly.pdbx_strand_id
1 'polypeptide(L)'
;MEQSAVLHRHLGVQFPLLTLSESNYLNLNDGRKILDASGGAAVGCIGWGNKRAIEAVSKQLGQSSYCATIFYSTRVQEELCHELIDSTKGHMARAYIVNSGSEAMEAAIKLARQYFLEISPPQPARTHFISRRQSYHGITLGALAVSGHEYRRANFEPLLMTKTSRVSPCFEFRGKTPSETDVDYVGRLARELDEEFQRVGPETVCAFIAEPVVGAALGCVPAVAGYFKAVKAVCERYGALLILDEVMCGMGRTGSLHAWEQEGVVPDVQTIGKALGGGYQAVAGVLANHRVVRAIEQGTSVFVHGHTYQGSPSGCAAALEVQRIVREEGLVRNVREMGTLLGRRLNEALGSHPNVGNIRGRGLFWGIEFVADKETKEPFPVQDHVAMSLAELGLTERYCIGVYPGGGSADGVRGDHIIISPAYNVGVAEIETISRPGYLFSPSPTRSMAVGLNNGRAAADEEARAEVDVLNSRLEKTAQLTKKIQACLSRLDATGKSVRDVAGPLNGETKKLQVLGSNIEAVLAAIDRLRQPVDSKNDEEQIIRMGPDKAGLSSYLASIKRLTKALNEMKASNIRSTQQTVTDLQRLVKSGNTQLEASFDKLLRTETPRSIEPLHYVTKSKQFPILSQDKIARLGLMNSHISVVHQQNTGAGSSAQESPVARIYAEVRSQYLSASLVNLAAASANTAKKKNPDAIYRAGTNGVGTYAQAMEGLFLAEYENICSIFTREDWGQVFQATCQPALVELGRTLRELNNHIKAHMPTDCYLAYEIVEIVSSLSNNLESRTGELKSSLAASLRPVRETAKSSLAELLEETKRKVGGLQTLPPDGAPIPVVSETIQRLQSMVDFLRPISSIMVSLGDGGWKSAAASRGGAGDAIPSLASFDIGADGREIFAHYCTDTIDVLMVALDARARVLLQKKSPIGVFLANSVTIIERMIQNSDLAALLDSRLQVLEQWRKKGTTLYTETCKDISVHLFDVIHTSRGGGGGRPASGQGAVDSASILKSLSSKDKENIKSKFQAFNTSFDDMVARHKQYSMEREVRQMFAKDMQNMIEPLYNRFWDRYHEIDKGKGKYVKYDKSAIAAVFLTLY
;
A
#
# COMPACT_ATOMS: atom_id res chain seq x y z
N MET A 1 10.53 -2.62 -32.31
CA MET A 1 9.61 -3.38 -31.45
C MET A 1 9.30 -2.48 -30.27
N GLU A 2 8.04 -2.29 -29.94
CA GLU A 2 7.63 -1.49 -28.78
C GLU A 2 8.18 -2.13 -27.49
N GLN A 3 8.72 -1.31 -26.60
CA GLN A 3 9.14 -1.76 -25.27
C GLN A 3 7.88 -1.99 -24.43
N SER A 4 7.76 -3.17 -23.80
CA SER A 4 6.60 -3.47 -22.94
C SER A 4 6.54 -2.46 -21.78
N ALA A 5 5.39 -1.80 -21.62
CA ALA A 5 5.11 -0.96 -20.46
C ALA A 5 4.82 -1.78 -19.18
N VAL A 6 4.71 -3.11 -19.30
CA VAL A 6 4.49 -4.01 -18.17
C VAL A 6 5.81 -4.28 -17.46
N LEU A 7 5.85 -4.04 -16.14
CA LEU A 7 6.96 -4.45 -15.29
C LEU A 7 6.94 -5.97 -15.09
N HIS A 8 7.39 -6.72 -16.09
CA HIS A 8 7.54 -8.16 -15.99
C HIS A 8 8.57 -8.54 -14.92
N ARG A 9 8.41 -9.72 -14.31
CA ARG A 9 9.38 -10.26 -13.34
C ARG A 9 10.78 -10.44 -13.95
N HIS A 10 10.85 -10.63 -15.26
CA HIS A 10 12.09 -10.66 -16.04
C HIS A 10 12.01 -9.63 -17.17
N LEU A 11 12.66 -8.47 -16.98
CA LEU A 11 12.60 -7.35 -17.93
C LEU A 11 13.32 -7.61 -19.25
N GLY A 12 14.25 -8.58 -19.28
CA GLY A 12 14.97 -8.99 -20.49
C GLY A 12 14.26 -10.04 -21.35
N VAL A 13 13.10 -10.54 -20.91
CA VAL A 13 12.37 -11.61 -21.60
C VAL A 13 11.11 -11.04 -22.25
N GLN A 14 10.93 -11.33 -23.53
CA GLN A 14 9.66 -11.10 -24.21
C GLN A 14 8.76 -12.31 -24.02
N PHE A 15 7.65 -12.13 -23.32
CA PHE A 15 6.68 -13.19 -23.09
C PHE A 15 5.67 -13.27 -24.26
N PRO A 16 5.32 -14.48 -24.74
CA PRO A 16 4.21 -14.66 -25.66
C PRO A 16 2.91 -14.11 -25.08
N LEU A 17 2.05 -13.52 -25.92
CA LEU A 17 0.76 -13.01 -25.50
C LEU A 17 -0.27 -14.14 -25.51
N LEU A 18 -0.99 -14.32 -24.40
CA LEU A 18 -2.14 -15.21 -24.32
C LEU A 18 -3.33 -14.56 -25.04
N THR A 19 -3.84 -15.18 -26.10
CA THR A 19 -4.95 -14.65 -26.91
C THR A 19 -6.30 -15.26 -26.52
N LEU A 20 -6.31 -16.53 -26.12
CA LEU A 20 -7.52 -17.24 -25.68
C LEU A 20 -7.17 -18.36 -24.71
N SER A 21 -8.06 -18.63 -23.76
CA SER A 21 -7.97 -19.78 -22.84
C SER A 21 -9.28 -20.56 -22.92
N GLU A 22 -9.20 -21.84 -23.29
CA GLU A 22 -10.38 -22.70 -23.47
C GLU A 22 -10.11 -24.10 -22.94
N SER A 23 -11.05 -24.64 -22.15
CA SER A 23 -10.91 -25.97 -21.53
C SER A 23 -9.56 -26.08 -20.80
N ASN A 24 -8.70 -27.05 -21.16
CA ASN A 24 -7.38 -27.22 -20.54
C ASN A 24 -6.25 -26.59 -21.35
N TYR A 25 -6.56 -25.71 -22.31
CA TYR A 25 -5.59 -25.19 -23.27
C TYR A 25 -5.48 -23.66 -23.26
N LEU A 26 -4.29 -23.18 -23.59
CA LEU A 26 -3.93 -21.78 -23.75
C LEU A 26 -3.46 -21.54 -25.19
N ASN A 27 -4.10 -20.62 -25.90
CA ASN A 27 -3.72 -20.21 -27.24
C ASN A 27 -2.87 -18.95 -27.18
N LEU A 28 -1.69 -18.98 -27.80
CA LEU A 28 -0.74 -17.87 -27.83
C LEU A 28 -0.87 -17.09 -29.14
N ASN A 29 -0.35 -15.86 -29.15
CA ASN A 29 -0.37 -14.98 -30.32
C ASN A 29 0.47 -15.46 -31.51
N ASP A 30 1.41 -16.38 -31.27
CA ASP A 30 2.22 -17.02 -32.29
C ASP A 30 1.61 -18.31 -32.86
N GLY A 31 0.37 -18.63 -32.48
CA GLY A 31 -0.39 -19.77 -32.98
C GLY A 31 -0.18 -21.07 -32.19
N ARG A 32 0.73 -21.11 -31.20
CA ARG A 32 0.90 -22.29 -30.34
C ARG A 32 -0.32 -22.50 -29.44
N LYS A 33 -0.77 -23.75 -29.35
CA LYS A 33 -1.82 -24.21 -28.41
C LYS A 33 -1.18 -25.07 -27.33
N ILE A 34 -1.07 -24.53 -26.13
CA ILE A 34 -0.38 -25.13 -24.98
C ILE A 34 -1.39 -25.86 -24.09
N LEU A 35 -1.14 -27.14 -23.78
CA LEU A 35 -1.83 -27.85 -22.71
C LEU A 35 -1.38 -27.31 -21.36
N ASP A 36 -2.30 -26.71 -20.61
CA ASP A 36 -2.01 -26.16 -19.28
C ASP A 36 -2.02 -27.27 -18.22
N ALA A 37 -0.89 -27.96 -18.10
CA ALA A 37 -0.67 -28.97 -17.07
C ALA A 37 -0.39 -28.37 -15.68
N SER A 38 -0.38 -27.04 -15.56
CA SER A 38 -0.09 -26.33 -14.31
C SER A 38 -1.32 -25.65 -13.69
N GLY A 39 -2.34 -25.33 -14.49
CA GLY A 39 -3.40 -24.42 -14.08
C GLY A 39 -2.87 -23.03 -13.72
N GLY A 40 -1.75 -22.61 -14.34
CA GLY A 40 -0.90 -21.52 -13.87
C GLY A 40 -0.22 -21.84 -12.54
N ALA A 41 -0.46 -21.02 -11.51
CA ALA A 41 -0.01 -21.33 -10.15
C ALA A 41 -1.07 -22.17 -9.39
N ALA A 42 -1.51 -23.28 -10.01
CA ALA A 42 -2.60 -24.19 -9.59
C ALA A 42 -4.00 -23.54 -9.44
N VAL A 43 -4.24 -22.43 -10.15
CA VAL A 43 -5.46 -21.62 -10.09
C VAL A 43 -6.62 -22.26 -10.85
N GLY A 44 -6.39 -22.65 -12.11
CA GLY A 44 -7.43 -23.17 -13.01
C GLY A 44 -7.88 -24.56 -12.59
N CYS A 45 -8.95 -24.67 -11.80
CA CYS A 45 -9.45 -25.95 -11.30
C CYS A 45 -10.54 -26.58 -12.16
N ILE A 46 -11.32 -25.80 -12.92
CA ILE A 46 -12.38 -26.31 -13.80
C ILE A 46 -12.08 -26.07 -15.29
N GLY A 47 -10.80 -25.79 -15.60
CA GLY A 47 -10.37 -25.32 -16.91
C GLY A 47 -10.82 -23.87 -17.17
N TRP A 48 -10.61 -23.43 -18.40
CA TRP A 48 -10.80 -22.06 -18.87
C TRP A 48 -12.04 -21.92 -19.76
N GLY A 49 -12.66 -20.74 -19.77
CA GLY A 49 -13.80 -20.46 -20.64
C GLY A 49 -15.11 -21.14 -20.23
N ASN A 50 -15.26 -21.59 -18.98
CA ASN A 50 -16.50 -22.15 -18.47
C ASN A 50 -17.62 -21.09 -18.48
N LYS A 51 -18.66 -21.33 -19.29
CA LYS A 51 -19.75 -20.37 -19.50
C LYS A 51 -20.53 -20.06 -18.23
N ARG A 52 -20.80 -21.07 -17.38
CA ARG A 52 -21.55 -20.88 -16.12
C ARG A 52 -20.84 -19.91 -15.19
N ALA A 53 -19.53 -20.08 -15.00
CA ALA A 53 -18.74 -19.21 -14.14
C ALA A 53 -18.67 -17.77 -14.71
N ILE A 54 -18.48 -17.62 -16.03
CA ILE A 54 -18.48 -16.31 -16.70
C ILE A 54 -19.83 -15.61 -16.54
N GLU A 55 -20.93 -16.31 -16.82
CA GLU A 55 -22.29 -15.78 -16.72
C GLU A 55 -22.63 -15.37 -15.28
N ALA A 56 -22.22 -16.14 -14.28
CA ALA A 56 -22.42 -15.81 -12.86
C ALA A 56 -21.73 -14.49 -12.49
N VAL A 57 -20.48 -14.30 -12.91
CA VAL A 57 -19.74 -13.05 -12.69
C VAL A 57 -20.37 -11.88 -13.44
N SER A 58 -20.68 -12.05 -14.73
CA SER A 58 -21.32 -11.02 -15.56
C SER A 58 -22.67 -10.59 -14.99
N LYS A 59 -23.49 -11.55 -14.54
CA LYS A 59 -24.78 -11.28 -13.91
C LYS A 59 -24.60 -10.50 -12.60
N GLN A 60 -23.65 -10.90 -11.76
CA GLN A 60 -23.40 -10.22 -10.48
C GLN A 60 -22.93 -8.78 -10.69
N LEU A 61 -22.06 -8.53 -11.67
CA LEU A 61 -21.60 -7.17 -12.01
C LEU A 61 -22.76 -6.26 -12.44
N GLY A 62 -23.78 -6.80 -13.12
CA GLY A 62 -25.00 -6.07 -13.46
C GLY A 62 -25.91 -5.77 -12.26
N GLN A 63 -25.73 -6.45 -11.13
CA GLN A 63 -26.51 -6.23 -9.90
C GLN A 63 -25.79 -5.32 -8.90
N SER A 64 -24.51 -5.61 -8.62
CA SER A 64 -23.65 -4.84 -7.74
C SER A 64 -22.19 -5.16 -8.06
N SER A 65 -21.46 -4.15 -8.51
CA SER A 65 -20.03 -4.24 -8.79
C SER A 65 -19.16 -4.06 -7.55
N TYR A 66 -19.71 -3.49 -6.48
CA TYR A 66 -19.00 -3.15 -5.25
C TYR A 66 -19.93 -3.16 -4.03
N CYS A 67 -19.42 -3.64 -2.89
CA CYS A 67 -20.12 -3.63 -1.62
C CYS A 67 -19.19 -3.12 -0.51
N ALA A 68 -19.60 -2.04 0.16
CA ALA A 68 -18.90 -1.54 1.34
C ALA A 68 -19.26 -2.39 2.57
N THR A 69 -18.45 -3.41 2.85
CA THR A 69 -18.71 -4.45 3.86
C THR A 69 -18.80 -3.95 5.31
N ILE A 70 -18.42 -2.70 5.58
CA ILE A 70 -18.65 -2.04 6.87
C ILE A 70 -20.12 -1.69 7.12
N PHE A 71 -20.91 -1.50 6.05
CA PHE A 71 -22.32 -1.09 6.13
C PHE A 71 -23.28 -2.14 5.54
N TYR A 72 -22.84 -2.87 4.53
CA TYR A 72 -23.71 -3.71 3.70
C TYR A 72 -23.12 -5.11 3.50
N SER A 73 -23.99 -6.10 3.28
CA SER A 73 -23.62 -7.42 2.77
C SER A 73 -24.33 -7.67 1.45
N THR A 74 -23.88 -8.68 0.69
CA THR A 74 -24.57 -9.14 -0.51
C THR A 74 -25.02 -10.57 -0.36
N ARG A 75 -26.15 -10.90 -0.98
CA ARG A 75 -26.69 -12.27 -0.97
C ARG A 75 -25.67 -13.31 -1.46
N VAL A 76 -24.90 -12.98 -2.51
CA VAL A 76 -23.90 -13.90 -3.07
C VAL A 76 -22.74 -14.16 -2.11
N GLN A 77 -22.35 -13.15 -1.32
CA GLN A 77 -21.34 -13.30 -0.27
C GLN A 77 -21.85 -14.21 0.84
N GLU A 78 -23.08 -14.00 1.32
CA GLU A 78 -23.70 -14.88 2.34
C GLU A 78 -23.84 -16.32 1.84
N GLU A 79 -24.33 -16.52 0.61
CA GLU A 79 -24.47 -17.85 0.01
C GLU A 79 -23.12 -18.57 -0.12
N LEU A 80 -22.06 -17.87 -0.53
CA LEU A 80 -20.70 -18.43 -0.57
C LEU A 80 -20.21 -18.79 0.83
N CYS A 81 -20.37 -17.91 1.82
CA CYS A 81 -19.94 -18.17 3.18
C CYS A 81 -20.66 -19.40 3.76
N HIS A 82 -21.96 -19.56 3.50
CA HIS A 82 -22.71 -20.75 3.90
C HIS A 82 -22.20 -22.02 3.20
N GLU A 83 -22.06 -22.00 1.87
CA GLU A 83 -21.52 -23.12 1.09
C GLU A 83 -20.17 -23.60 1.66
N LEU A 84 -19.27 -22.66 1.97
CA LEU A 84 -17.96 -22.97 2.53
C LEU A 84 -18.05 -23.57 3.93
N ILE A 85 -18.87 -23.00 4.82
CA ILE A 85 -18.99 -23.49 6.20
C ILE A 85 -19.68 -24.86 6.25
N ASP A 86 -20.75 -25.06 5.49
CA ASP A 86 -21.47 -26.33 5.41
C ASP A 86 -20.56 -27.44 4.87
N SER A 87 -19.67 -27.12 3.94
CA SER A 87 -18.71 -28.07 3.39
C SER A 87 -17.71 -28.61 4.43
N THR A 88 -17.52 -27.89 5.55
CA THR A 88 -16.69 -28.34 6.68
C THR A 88 -17.43 -29.25 7.67
N LYS A 89 -18.70 -29.59 7.41
CA LYS A 89 -19.53 -30.45 8.26
C LYS A 89 -19.64 -29.94 9.72
N GLY A 90 -19.72 -28.62 9.87
CA GLY A 90 -19.89 -27.94 11.16
C GLY A 90 -18.59 -27.71 11.95
N HIS A 91 -17.43 -28.06 11.40
CA HIS A 91 -16.14 -27.82 12.07
C HIS A 91 -15.74 -26.34 12.10
N MET A 92 -16.02 -25.59 11.03
CA MET A 92 -15.81 -24.15 10.95
C MET A 92 -17.11 -23.39 11.26
N ALA A 93 -16.99 -22.12 11.68
CA ALA A 93 -18.11 -21.31 12.15
C ALA A 93 -18.37 -20.07 11.30
N ARG A 94 -17.32 -19.40 10.82
CA ARG A 94 -17.41 -18.18 10.01
C ARG A 94 -16.37 -18.17 8.91
N ALA A 95 -16.74 -17.59 7.78
CA ALA A 95 -15.87 -17.33 6.64
C ALA A 95 -15.64 -15.83 6.48
N TYR A 96 -14.43 -15.44 6.09
CA TYR A 96 -14.06 -14.06 5.80
C TYR A 96 -13.41 -14.00 4.43
N ILE A 97 -13.99 -13.24 3.49
CA ILE A 97 -13.64 -13.29 2.06
C ILE A 97 -12.76 -12.09 1.68
N VAL A 98 -11.65 -12.38 0.98
CA VAL A 98 -10.64 -11.41 0.52
C VAL A 98 -10.24 -11.73 -0.94
N ASN A 99 -9.31 -10.98 -1.53
CA ASN A 99 -9.04 -11.08 -2.96
C ASN A 99 -7.80 -11.93 -3.31
N SER A 100 -6.94 -12.22 -2.34
CA SER A 100 -5.73 -12.99 -2.56
C SER A 100 -5.36 -13.86 -1.36
N GLY A 101 -4.60 -14.93 -1.60
CA GLY A 101 -4.10 -15.79 -0.52
C GLY A 101 -3.18 -15.07 0.46
N SER A 102 -2.41 -14.07 -0.01
CA SER A 102 -1.59 -13.23 0.87
C SER A 102 -2.45 -12.39 1.81
N GLU A 103 -3.53 -11.78 1.31
CA GLU A 103 -4.51 -11.10 2.17
C GLU A 103 -5.15 -12.06 3.18
N ALA A 104 -5.48 -13.29 2.77
CA ALA A 104 -6.06 -14.29 3.67
C ALA A 104 -5.09 -14.66 4.80
N MET A 105 -3.79 -14.74 4.51
CA MET A 105 -2.77 -14.98 5.53
C MET A 105 -2.56 -13.78 6.45
N GLU A 106 -2.60 -12.54 5.95
CA GLU A 106 -2.60 -11.34 6.81
C GLU A 106 -3.80 -11.32 7.76
N ALA A 107 -4.98 -11.67 7.24
CA ALA A 107 -6.20 -11.81 8.03
C ALA A 107 -6.05 -12.90 9.10
N ALA A 108 -5.54 -14.09 8.73
CA ALA A 108 -5.35 -15.21 9.66
C ALA A 108 -4.36 -14.88 10.80
N ILE A 109 -3.23 -14.22 10.49
CA ILE A 109 -2.24 -13.78 11.47
C ILE A 109 -2.87 -12.78 12.46
N LYS A 110 -3.61 -11.79 11.95
CA LYS A 110 -4.28 -10.79 12.79
C LYS A 110 -5.42 -11.39 13.61
N LEU A 111 -6.19 -12.31 13.04
CA LEU A 111 -7.24 -13.04 13.76
C LEU A 111 -6.67 -13.87 14.90
N ALA A 112 -5.56 -14.57 14.67
CA ALA A 112 -4.87 -15.33 15.71
C ALA A 112 -4.34 -14.42 16.83
N ARG A 113 -3.75 -13.26 16.49
CA ARG A 113 -3.32 -12.28 17.48
C ARG A 113 -4.51 -11.74 18.29
N GLN A 114 -5.59 -11.37 17.62
CA GLN A 114 -6.77 -10.80 18.25
C GLN A 114 -7.49 -11.81 19.16
N TYR A 115 -7.54 -13.09 18.77
CA TYR A 115 -8.04 -14.17 19.62
C TYR A 115 -7.39 -14.12 21.02
N PHE A 116 -6.05 -14.02 21.11
CA PHE A 116 -5.38 -13.98 22.41
C PHE A 116 -5.56 -12.68 23.19
N LEU A 117 -5.94 -11.59 22.51
CA LEU A 117 -6.31 -10.34 23.18
C LEU A 117 -7.73 -10.40 23.77
N GLU A 118 -8.60 -11.26 23.23
CA GLU A 118 -10.03 -11.28 23.57
C GLU A 118 -10.46 -12.47 24.44
N ILE A 119 -9.67 -13.55 24.51
CA ILE A 119 -9.90 -14.60 25.51
C ILE A 119 -9.81 -14.06 26.94
N SER A 120 -10.45 -14.74 27.90
CA SER A 120 -10.43 -14.38 29.32
C SER A 120 -9.68 -15.42 30.15
N PRO A 121 -8.61 -15.06 30.89
CA PRO A 121 -7.95 -13.74 30.89
C PRO A 121 -7.16 -13.49 29.59
N PRO A 122 -7.01 -12.22 29.15
CA PRO A 122 -6.23 -11.88 27.96
C PRO A 122 -4.77 -12.30 28.06
N GLN A 123 -4.17 -12.71 26.94
CA GLN A 123 -2.78 -13.14 26.82
C GLN A 123 -1.99 -12.23 25.86
N PRO A 124 -1.73 -10.96 26.22
CA PRO A 124 -1.11 -9.98 25.33
C PRO A 124 0.33 -10.31 24.94
N ALA A 125 1.02 -11.21 25.65
CA ALA A 125 2.37 -11.68 25.30
C ALA A 125 2.40 -12.53 24.00
N ARG A 126 1.27 -13.13 23.60
CA ARG A 126 1.12 -13.96 22.40
C ARG A 126 1.33 -13.15 21.12
N THR A 127 2.55 -13.11 20.61
CA THR A 127 2.95 -12.28 19.45
C THR A 127 3.81 -13.03 18.43
N HIS A 128 4.24 -14.25 18.75
CA HIS A 128 5.21 -15.01 17.95
C HIS A 128 4.52 -16.05 17.08
N PHE A 129 5.00 -16.25 15.86
CA PHE A 129 4.48 -17.25 14.92
C PHE A 129 5.59 -18.24 14.52
N ILE A 130 5.27 -19.53 14.59
CA ILE A 130 6.20 -20.59 14.18
C ILE A 130 5.69 -21.18 12.86
N SER A 131 6.59 -21.33 11.89
CA SER A 131 6.26 -21.98 10.61
C SER A 131 7.37 -22.95 10.22
N ARG A 132 7.37 -23.43 8.97
CA ARG A 132 8.41 -24.33 8.44
C ARG A 132 9.44 -23.55 7.63
N ARG A 133 10.66 -24.07 7.52
CA ARG A 133 11.72 -23.49 6.66
C ARG A 133 11.27 -23.44 5.19
N GLN A 134 11.11 -24.55 4.49
CA GLN A 134 10.66 -24.51 3.10
C GLN A 134 9.12 -24.42 3.00
N SER A 135 8.55 -23.25 3.31
CA SER A 135 7.11 -22.95 3.14
C SER A 135 6.87 -21.59 2.48
N TYR A 136 5.70 -21.42 1.86
CA TYR A 136 5.30 -20.15 1.24
C TYR A 136 3.84 -19.81 1.52
N HIS A 137 3.64 -18.74 2.31
CA HIS A 137 2.34 -18.26 2.78
C HIS A 137 1.90 -16.94 2.14
N GLY A 138 2.74 -16.30 1.33
CA GLY A 138 2.37 -15.08 0.60
C GLY A 138 3.52 -14.10 0.37
N ILE A 139 3.22 -12.97 -0.26
CA ILE A 139 4.22 -11.95 -0.63
C ILE A 139 4.05 -10.61 0.10
N THR A 140 2.93 -10.37 0.76
CA THR A 140 2.76 -9.21 1.65
C THR A 140 3.66 -9.35 2.87
N LEU A 141 4.05 -8.24 3.51
CA LEU A 141 5.10 -8.25 4.54
C LEU A 141 4.83 -9.24 5.69
N GLY A 142 3.59 -9.36 6.18
CA GLY A 142 3.26 -10.29 7.26
C GLY A 142 3.24 -11.75 6.79
N ALA A 143 2.59 -12.03 5.66
CA ALA A 143 2.56 -13.36 5.06
C ALA A 143 3.95 -13.86 4.63
N LEU A 144 4.78 -12.97 4.07
CA LEU A 144 6.16 -13.25 3.70
C LEU A 144 7.02 -13.47 4.94
N ALA A 145 6.78 -12.71 6.02
CA ALA A 145 7.51 -12.85 7.28
C ALA A 145 7.27 -14.20 7.96
N VAL A 146 6.08 -14.80 7.84
CA VAL A 146 5.82 -16.17 8.33
C VAL A 146 6.16 -17.25 7.30
N SER A 147 6.42 -16.90 6.04
CA SER A 147 6.95 -17.84 5.04
C SER A 147 8.41 -18.20 5.37
N GLY A 148 8.94 -19.30 4.83
CA GLY A 148 10.38 -19.57 4.88
C GLY A 148 11.04 -19.79 3.53
N HIS A 149 10.36 -19.43 2.44
CA HIS A 149 10.95 -19.34 1.11
C HIS A 149 12.08 -18.29 1.05
N GLU A 150 13.30 -18.71 1.34
CA GLU A 150 14.48 -17.86 1.57
C GLU A 150 14.75 -16.88 0.43
N TYR A 151 14.79 -17.37 -0.81
CA TYR A 151 15.00 -16.52 -2.00
C TYR A 151 14.01 -15.34 -2.11
N ARG A 152 12.72 -15.57 -1.81
CA ARG A 152 11.70 -14.52 -1.91
C ARG A 152 11.73 -13.55 -0.74
N ARG A 153 12.28 -13.99 0.40
CA ARG A 153 12.41 -13.17 1.59
C ARG A 153 13.63 -12.26 1.50
N ALA A 154 14.77 -12.79 1.09
CA ALA A 154 16.12 -12.23 1.29
C ALA A 154 16.25 -10.70 1.10
N ASN A 155 15.63 -10.14 0.06
CA ASN A 155 15.69 -8.70 -0.23
C ASN A 155 14.87 -7.83 0.72
N PHE A 156 13.94 -8.43 1.47
CA PHE A 156 12.97 -7.76 2.33
C PHE A 156 13.19 -8.05 3.81
N GLU A 157 14.12 -8.92 4.19
CA GLU A 157 14.40 -9.30 5.60
C GLU A 157 14.36 -8.13 6.60
N PRO A 158 14.97 -6.96 6.33
CA PRO A 158 14.91 -5.80 7.24
C PRO A 158 13.51 -5.21 7.46
N LEU A 159 12.54 -5.50 6.58
CA LEU A 159 11.15 -5.03 6.65
C LEU A 159 10.19 -6.09 7.22
N LEU A 160 10.65 -7.34 7.39
CA LEU A 160 9.81 -8.44 7.87
C LEU A 160 9.70 -8.43 9.39
N MET A 161 8.56 -8.85 9.93
CA MET A 161 8.39 -8.96 11.38
C MET A 161 9.38 -9.95 12.00
N THR A 162 9.99 -9.56 13.12
CA THR A 162 11.04 -10.33 13.79
C THR A 162 10.51 -11.41 14.72
N LYS A 163 9.24 -11.33 15.13
CA LYS A 163 8.56 -12.34 15.99
C LYS A 163 8.07 -13.54 15.19
N THR A 164 8.98 -14.14 14.42
CA THR A 164 8.75 -15.37 13.68
C THR A 164 9.92 -16.32 13.82
N SER A 165 9.67 -17.62 13.77
CA SER A 165 10.72 -18.64 13.74
C SER A 165 10.29 -19.86 12.92
N ARG A 166 11.24 -20.74 12.61
CA ARG A 166 11.04 -21.83 11.64
C ARG A 166 11.61 -23.15 12.14
N VAL A 167 10.82 -24.21 12.01
CA VAL A 167 11.24 -25.60 12.23
C VAL A 167 11.40 -26.33 10.90
N SER A 168 11.98 -27.52 10.94
CA SER A 168 12.18 -28.36 9.75
C SER A 168 10.84 -28.74 9.10
N PRO A 169 10.78 -28.83 7.76
CA PRO A 169 9.61 -29.36 7.09
C PRO A 169 9.49 -30.88 7.30
N CYS A 170 8.27 -31.40 7.22
CA CYS A 170 8.04 -32.83 7.06
C CYS A 170 8.29 -33.22 5.60
N PHE A 171 9.53 -33.59 5.29
CA PHE A 171 9.95 -33.96 3.95
C PHE A 171 10.82 -35.22 3.98
N GLU A 172 10.18 -36.38 3.88
CA GLU A 172 10.83 -37.69 4.06
C GLU A 172 12.02 -37.91 3.14
N PHE A 173 11.96 -37.45 1.88
CA PHE A 173 12.99 -37.72 0.89
C PHE A 173 14.35 -37.16 1.32
N ARG A 174 14.39 -36.03 2.03
CA ARG A 174 15.64 -35.40 2.50
C ARG A 174 15.82 -35.46 4.01
N GLY A 175 14.74 -35.33 4.77
CA GLY A 175 14.76 -35.17 6.22
C GLY A 175 14.76 -36.47 7.01
N LYS A 176 14.34 -37.59 6.42
CA LYS A 176 14.28 -38.90 7.10
C LYS A 176 15.58 -39.67 6.86
N THR A 177 16.23 -40.10 7.93
CA THR A 177 17.43 -40.93 7.84
C THR A 177 17.08 -42.37 7.45
N PRO A 178 17.99 -43.13 6.81
CA PRO A 178 17.71 -44.52 6.41
C PRO A 178 17.33 -45.45 7.57
N SER A 179 17.76 -45.13 8.79
CA SER A 179 17.48 -45.91 10.01
C SER A 179 16.17 -45.54 10.71
N GLU A 180 15.55 -44.40 10.38
CA GLU A 180 14.32 -43.95 11.05
C GLU A 180 13.09 -44.63 10.44
N THR A 181 12.13 -45.03 11.30
CA THR A 181 10.76 -45.31 10.85
C THR A 181 9.99 -44.00 10.61
N ASP A 182 8.81 -44.07 9.98
CA ASP A 182 7.94 -42.88 9.85
C ASP A 182 7.53 -42.31 11.21
N VAL A 183 7.30 -43.20 12.19
CA VAL A 183 6.93 -42.82 13.55
C VAL A 183 8.08 -42.08 14.25
N ASP A 184 9.31 -42.58 14.10
CA ASP A 184 10.50 -41.93 14.68
C ASP A 184 10.74 -40.55 14.06
N TYR A 185 10.59 -40.45 12.74
CA TYR A 185 10.76 -39.20 12.01
C TYR A 185 9.73 -38.15 12.43
N VAL A 186 8.44 -38.53 12.47
CA VAL A 186 7.37 -37.65 12.96
C VAL A 186 7.61 -37.26 14.42
N GLY A 187 8.02 -38.22 15.26
CA GLY A 187 8.35 -37.98 16.66
C GLY A 187 9.48 -36.97 16.83
N ARG A 188 10.52 -37.02 15.98
CA ARG A 188 11.62 -36.04 15.97
C ARG A 188 11.14 -34.65 15.58
N LEU A 189 10.34 -34.51 14.52
CA LEU A 189 9.81 -33.21 14.11
C LEU A 189 8.87 -32.61 15.17
N ALA A 190 8.08 -33.45 15.86
CA ALA A 190 7.24 -33.00 16.96
C ALA A 190 8.06 -32.52 18.17
N ARG A 191 9.16 -33.22 18.50
CA ARG A 191 10.13 -32.76 19.52
C ARG A 191 10.79 -31.44 19.12
N GLU A 192 11.23 -31.30 17.88
CA GLU A 192 11.81 -30.05 17.38
C GLU A 192 10.83 -28.88 17.51
N LEU A 193 9.54 -29.10 17.21
CA LEU A 193 8.51 -28.09 17.42
C LEU A 193 8.34 -27.76 18.90
N ASP A 194 8.27 -28.77 19.77
CA ASP A 194 8.18 -28.57 21.22
C ASP A 194 9.37 -27.76 21.78
N GLU A 195 10.59 -28.12 21.39
CA GLU A 195 11.82 -27.41 21.73
C GLU A 195 11.78 -25.95 21.25
N GLU A 196 11.25 -25.70 20.05
CA GLU A 196 11.12 -24.35 19.51
C GLU A 196 10.11 -23.50 20.30
N PHE A 197 8.98 -24.10 20.70
CA PHE A 197 8.02 -23.46 21.61
C PHE A 197 8.70 -23.08 22.94
N GLN A 198 9.47 -23.98 23.53
CA GLN A 198 10.23 -23.72 24.76
C GLN A 198 11.27 -22.61 24.58
N ARG A 199 12.01 -22.63 23.45
CA ARG A 199 13.07 -21.67 23.15
C ARG A 199 12.56 -20.24 23.03
N VAL A 200 11.39 -20.03 22.39
CA VAL A 200 10.82 -18.69 22.19
C VAL A 200 9.94 -18.23 23.36
N GLY A 201 9.60 -19.12 24.29
CA GLY A 201 8.63 -18.89 25.35
C GLY A 201 7.23 -19.34 24.91
N PRO A 202 6.69 -20.47 25.41
CA PRO A 202 5.42 -21.03 24.95
C PRO A 202 4.22 -20.08 25.09
N GLU A 203 4.24 -19.22 26.09
CA GLU A 203 3.24 -18.17 26.36
C GLU A 203 3.27 -17.02 25.33
N THR A 204 4.33 -16.93 24.53
CA THR A 204 4.48 -15.90 23.49
C THR A 204 3.97 -16.36 22.12
N VAL A 205 3.74 -17.66 21.91
CA VAL A 205 3.41 -18.20 20.58
C VAL A 205 1.91 -18.09 20.30
N CYS A 206 1.54 -17.32 19.27
CA CYS A 206 0.18 -17.27 18.74
C CYS A 206 -0.22 -18.59 18.08
N ALA A 207 0.57 -18.99 17.08
CA ALA A 207 0.18 -20.07 16.20
C ALA A 207 1.36 -20.78 15.54
N PHE A 208 1.12 -22.04 15.20
CA PHE A 208 1.90 -22.77 14.21
C PHE A 208 1.21 -22.71 12.84
N ILE A 209 1.96 -22.38 11.79
CA ILE A 209 1.45 -22.20 10.43
C ILE A 209 2.08 -23.22 9.48
N ALA A 210 1.26 -23.95 8.74
CA ALA A 210 1.75 -24.92 7.75
C ALA A 210 0.77 -25.13 6.58
N GLU A 211 1.32 -25.41 5.39
CA GLU A 211 0.56 -25.99 4.28
C GLU A 211 0.46 -27.52 4.48
N PRO A 212 -0.75 -28.13 4.40
CA PRO A 212 -0.92 -29.59 4.43
C PRO A 212 -0.11 -30.34 3.36
N VAL A 213 -0.15 -29.84 2.13
CA VAL A 213 0.73 -30.26 1.03
C VAL A 213 1.43 -29.02 0.51
N VAL A 214 2.76 -28.99 0.63
CA VAL A 214 3.57 -27.79 0.35
C VAL A 214 3.68 -27.57 -1.14
N GLY A 215 3.23 -26.43 -1.64
CA GLY A 215 3.20 -26.13 -3.07
C GLY A 215 4.53 -25.65 -3.62
N ALA A 216 4.59 -24.36 -3.97
CA ALA A 216 5.72 -23.76 -4.69
C ALA A 216 7.08 -23.82 -3.96
N ALA A 217 7.10 -23.92 -2.63
CA ALA A 217 8.35 -23.90 -1.85
C ALA A 217 9.06 -25.28 -1.80
N LEU A 218 8.30 -26.36 -1.99
CA LEU A 218 8.83 -27.73 -1.87
C LEU A 218 8.36 -28.67 -2.97
N GLY A 219 7.58 -28.24 -3.96
CA GLY A 219 7.14 -29.11 -5.04
C GLY A 219 6.18 -30.21 -4.58
N CYS A 220 4.99 -29.82 -4.11
CA CYS A 220 3.89 -30.73 -3.76
C CYS A 220 4.23 -31.81 -2.72
N VAL A 221 5.00 -31.48 -1.68
CA VAL A 221 5.35 -32.43 -0.60
C VAL A 221 4.15 -32.66 0.32
N PRO A 222 3.58 -33.90 0.38
CA PRO A 222 2.63 -34.24 1.43
C PRO A 222 3.36 -34.54 2.75
N ALA A 223 2.67 -34.34 3.87
CA ALA A 223 3.20 -34.76 5.16
C ALA A 223 3.16 -36.30 5.31
N VAL A 224 4.11 -36.83 6.08
CA VAL A 224 4.11 -38.23 6.53
C VAL A 224 2.93 -38.45 7.46
N ALA A 225 2.31 -39.63 7.37
CA ALA A 225 1.12 -39.97 8.16
C ALA A 225 1.35 -39.73 9.66
N GLY A 226 0.40 -39.04 10.31
CA GLY A 226 0.46 -38.73 11.75
C GLY A 226 1.19 -37.43 12.09
N TYR A 227 1.91 -36.80 11.16
CA TYR A 227 2.62 -35.52 11.40
C TYR A 227 1.70 -34.43 11.96
N PHE A 228 0.58 -34.13 11.29
CA PHE A 228 -0.31 -33.06 11.74
C PHE A 228 -1.00 -33.37 13.07
N LYS A 229 -1.24 -34.64 13.39
CA LYS A 229 -1.75 -35.04 14.71
C LYS A 229 -0.72 -34.72 15.80
N ALA A 230 0.55 -35.02 15.54
CA ALA A 230 1.64 -34.70 16.47
C ALA A 230 1.83 -33.18 16.63
N VAL A 231 1.79 -32.41 15.54
CA VAL A 231 1.84 -30.94 15.56
C VAL A 231 0.66 -30.34 16.33
N LYS A 232 -0.56 -30.81 16.08
CA LYS A 232 -1.77 -30.33 16.80
C LYS A 232 -1.63 -30.59 18.29
N ALA A 233 -1.14 -31.77 18.69
CA ALA A 233 -0.92 -32.10 20.09
C ALA A 233 0.08 -31.14 20.78
N VAL A 234 1.14 -30.71 20.07
CA VAL A 234 2.09 -29.69 20.58
C VAL A 234 1.41 -28.32 20.70
N CYS A 235 0.64 -27.90 19.69
CA CYS A 235 -0.07 -26.62 19.73
C CYS A 235 -1.08 -26.57 20.88
N GLU A 236 -1.86 -27.65 21.07
CA GLU A 236 -2.85 -27.77 22.14
C GLU A 236 -2.21 -27.76 23.52
N ARG A 237 -1.06 -28.44 23.70
CA ARG A 237 -0.29 -28.44 24.96
C ARG A 237 0.02 -27.03 25.45
N TYR A 238 0.37 -26.12 24.54
CA TYR A 238 0.73 -24.74 24.87
C TYR A 238 -0.39 -23.73 24.64
N GLY A 239 -1.57 -24.18 24.21
CA GLY A 239 -2.72 -23.33 23.91
C GLY A 239 -2.61 -22.48 22.65
N ALA A 240 -1.60 -22.70 21.80
CA ALA A 240 -1.42 -22.02 20.51
C ALA A 240 -2.43 -22.52 19.46
N LEU A 241 -2.70 -21.69 18.45
CA LEU A 241 -3.60 -22.04 17.35
C LEU A 241 -2.85 -22.81 16.25
N LEU A 242 -3.55 -23.73 15.58
CA LEU A 242 -3.08 -24.34 14.35
C LEU A 242 -3.71 -23.63 13.15
N ILE A 243 -2.88 -23.00 12.31
CA ILE A 243 -3.30 -22.38 11.05
C ILE A 243 -2.85 -23.27 9.91
N LEU A 244 -3.80 -23.77 9.12
CA LEU A 244 -3.48 -24.53 7.91
C LEU A 244 -3.72 -23.69 6.66
N ASP A 245 -2.62 -23.45 5.93
CA ASP A 245 -2.63 -22.73 4.67
C ASP A 245 -2.98 -23.68 3.52
N GLU A 246 -4.24 -23.63 3.10
CA GLU A 246 -4.76 -24.45 2.01
C GLU A 246 -5.02 -23.63 0.75
N VAL A 247 -4.42 -22.44 0.63
CA VAL A 247 -4.60 -21.58 -0.54
C VAL A 247 -4.30 -22.33 -1.84
N MET A 248 -3.24 -23.15 -1.89
CA MET A 248 -2.86 -23.90 -3.08
C MET A 248 -3.30 -25.38 -3.07
N CYS A 249 -3.30 -26.04 -1.93
CA CYS A 249 -3.55 -27.49 -1.82
C CYS A 249 -4.98 -27.88 -1.45
N GLY A 250 -5.81 -26.93 -1.02
CA GLY A 250 -7.20 -27.16 -0.67
C GLY A 250 -8.16 -27.07 -1.86
N MET A 251 -9.43 -26.86 -1.53
CA MET A 251 -10.56 -26.72 -2.46
C MET A 251 -10.62 -27.83 -3.52
N GLY A 252 -10.38 -29.08 -3.12
CA GLY A 252 -10.47 -30.25 -3.99
C GLY A 252 -9.15 -30.71 -4.62
N ARG A 253 -8.10 -29.86 -4.62
CA ARG A 253 -6.86 -30.08 -5.40
C ARG A 253 -6.14 -31.39 -5.06
N THR A 254 -6.16 -31.76 -3.78
CA THR A 254 -5.50 -32.96 -3.24
C THR A 254 -6.41 -34.18 -3.16
N GLY A 255 -7.64 -34.11 -3.68
CA GLY A 255 -8.60 -35.22 -3.70
C GLY A 255 -9.61 -35.23 -2.54
N SER A 256 -9.48 -34.31 -1.58
CA SER A 256 -10.52 -33.95 -0.61
C SER A 256 -10.82 -32.45 -0.76
N LEU A 257 -12.02 -32.01 -0.34
CA LEU A 257 -12.37 -30.60 -0.51
C LEU A 257 -11.49 -29.72 0.39
N HIS A 258 -11.30 -30.13 1.64
CA HIS A 258 -10.27 -29.56 2.51
C HIS A 258 -9.15 -30.59 2.70
N ALA A 259 -7.90 -30.19 2.52
CA ALA A 259 -6.75 -31.09 2.61
C ALA A 259 -6.60 -31.69 4.01
N TRP A 260 -6.93 -30.93 5.06
CA TRP A 260 -6.90 -31.37 6.45
C TRP A 260 -7.82 -32.57 6.74
N GLU A 261 -8.84 -32.84 5.91
CA GLU A 261 -9.69 -34.04 6.05
C GLU A 261 -8.87 -35.34 5.94
N GLN A 262 -7.86 -35.36 5.05
CA GLN A 262 -6.98 -36.53 4.87
C GLN A 262 -5.98 -36.69 6.02
N GLU A 263 -5.68 -35.60 6.73
CA GLU A 263 -4.78 -35.61 7.89
C GLU A 263 -5.52 -36.02 9.18
N GLY A 264 -6.86 -35.97 9.17
CA GLY A 264 -7.70 -36.26 10.32
C GLY A 264 -7.51 -35.26 11.46
N VAL A 265 -7.23 -33.99 11.12
CA VAL A 265 -7.00 -32.89 12.07
C VAL A 265 -7.78 -31.67 11.60
N VAL A 266 -8.58 -31.08 12.49
CA VAL A 266 -9.29 -29.82 12.20
C VAL A 266 -8.43 -28.64 12.64
N PRO A 267 -8.11 -27.68 11.75
CA PRO A 267 -7.37 -26.49 12.13
C PRO A 267 -8.22 -25.51 12.93
N ASP A 268 -7.56 -24.57 13.61
CA ASP A 268 -8.26 -23.46 14.26
C ASP A 268 -8.64 -22.38 13.26
N VAL A 269 -7.75 -22.17 12.27
CA VAL A 269 -7.97 -21.28 11.13
C VAL A 269 -7.48 -21.98 9.87
N GLN A 270 -8.28 -21.93 8.81
CA GLN A 270 -7.91 -22.40 7.47
C GLN A 270 -7.92 -21.23 6.50
N THR A 271 -6.91 -21.11 5.65
CA THR A 271 -6.95 -20.19 4.51
C THR A 271 -7.21 -20.95 3.21
N ILE A 272 -7.98 -20.35 2.31
CA ILE A 272 -8.39 -20.92 1.02
C ILE A 272 -8.23 -19.87 -0.09
N GLY A 273 -8.06 -20.31 -1.33
CA GLY A 273 -7.88 -19.44 -2.50
C GLY A 273 -7.77 -20.27 -3.77
N LYS A 274 -7.08 -19.76 -4.80
CA LYS A 274 -6.75 -20.48 -6.05
C LYS A 274 -7.96 -21.19 -6.66
N ALA A 275 -8.07 -22.50 -6.43
CA ALA A 275 -9.18 -23.34 -6.87
C ALA A 275 -10.56 -22.91 -6.30
N LEU A 276 -10.59 -22.08 -5.27
CA LEU A 276 -11.81 -21.42 -4.77
C LEU A 276 -12.55 -20.68 -5.90
N GLY A 277 -11.85 -19.81 -6.63
CA GLY A 277 -12.43 -19.01 -7.71
C GLY A 277 -12.10 -19.49 -9.12
N GLY A 278 -11.26 -20.52 -9.26
CA GLY A 278 -10.91 -21.15 -10.54
C GLY A 278 -10.22 -20.23 -11.57
N GLY A 279 -9.81 -19.03 -11.17
CA GLY A 279 -9.21 -18.03 -12.07
C GLY A 279 -10.21 -17.11 -12.79
N TYR A 280 -11.51 -17.22 -12.50
CA TYR A 280 -12.55 -16.38 -13.13
C TYR A 280 -12.66 -14.99 -12.47
N GLN A 281 -12.33 -14.90 -11.18
CA GLN A 281 -12.08 -13.66 -10.44
C GLN A 281 -11.04 -13.89 -9.34
N ALA A 282 -10.41 -12.81 -8.87
CA ALA A 282 -9.54 -12.83 -7.70
C ALA A 282 -10.39 -13.01 -6.43
N VAL A 283 -10.18 -14.11 -5.71
CA VAL A 283 -10.91 -14.43 -4.47
C VAL A 283 -10.13 -15.45 -3.62
N ALA A 284 -10.16 -15.25 -2.32
CA ALA A 284 -9.59 -16.08 -1.28
C ALA A 284 -10.41 -15.92 0.01
N GLY A 285 -10.11 -16.68 1.05
CA GLY A 285 -10.82 -16.55 2.30
C GLY A 285 -10.15 -17.20 3.49
N VAL A 286 -10.67 -16.86 4.68
CA VAL A 286 -10.31 -17.43 5.96
C VAL A 286 -11.53 -18.11 6.55
N LEU A 287 -11.41 -19.37 6.94
CA LEU A 287 -12.41 -20.11 7.71
C LEU A 287 -11.91 -20.23 9.15
N ALA A 288 -12.71 -19.79 10.11
CA ALA A 288 -12.38 -19.83 11.52
C ALA A 288 -13.32 -20.77 12.27
N ASN A 289 -12.76 -21.59 13.17
CA ASN A 289 -13.55 -22.53 13.95
C ASN A 289 -14.35 -21.84 15.08
N HIS A 290 -15.24 -22.59 15.71
CA HIS A 290 -16.07 -22.09 16.81
C HIS A 290 -15.29 -21.58 18.01
N ARG A 291 -14.07 -22.07 18.26
CA ARG A 291 -13.23 -21.59 19.38
C ARG A 291 -12.76 -20.16 19.11
N VAL A 292 -12.27 -19.89 17.91
CA VAL A 292 -11.76 -18.57 17.53
C VAL A 292 -12.91 -17.56 17.45
N VAL A 293 -14.01 -17.92 16.77
CA VAL A 293 -15.17 -17.05 16.61
C VAL A 293 -15.80 -16.69 17.95
N ARG A 294 -16.00 -17.66 18.85
CA ARG A 294 -16.57 -17.39 20.18
C ARG A 294 -15.73 -16.45 21.02
N ALA A 295 -14.40 -16.52 20.92
CA ALA A 295 -13.53 -15.59 21.65
C ALA A 295 -13.76 -14.14 21.18
N ILE A 296 -13.95 -13.93 19.87
CA ILE A 296 -14.24 -12.60 19.34
C ILE A 296 -15.65 -12.14 19.73
N GLU A 297 -16.66 -13.01 19.59
CA GLU A 297 -18.05 -12.71 20.00
C GLU A 297 -18.14 -12.36 21.50
N GLN A 298 -17.35 -13.01 22.35
CA GLN A 298 -17.34 -12.75 23.80
C GLN A 298 -16.45 -11.57 24.21
N GLY A 299 -15.54 -11.14 23.35
CA GLY A 299 -14.66 -9.99 23.56
C GLY A 299 -15.26 -8.71 22.99
N THR A 300 -14.70 -8.22 21.90
CA THR A 300 -15.11 -6.94 21.27
C THR A 300 -16.26 -7.10 20.28
N SER A 301 -16.57 -8.32 19.86
CA SER A 301 -17.50 -8.64 18.76
C SER A 301 -17.12 -8.01 17.41
N VAL A 302 -15.88 -7.53 17.25
CA VAL A 302 -15.41 -6.87 16.03
C VAL A 302 -14.10 -7.48 15.61
N PHE A 303 -14.01 -8.06 14.41
CA PHE A 303 -12.71 -8.43 13.85
C PHE A 303 -12.03 -7.20 13.24
N VAL A 304 -10.88 -6.77 13.79
CA VAL A 304 -10.18 -5.56 13.37
C VAL A 304 -9.30 -5.85 12.15
N HIS A 305 -9.96 -6.08 11.02
CA HIS A 305 -9.35 -6.27 9.72
C HIS A 305 -10.33 -5.81 8.64
N GLY A 306 -9.89 -4.91 7.77
CA GLY A 306 -10.73 -4.36 6.71
C GLY A 306 -9.90 -3.83 5.55
N HIS A 307 -10.26 -4.19 4.32
CA HIS A 307 -9.69 -3.63 3.08
C HIS A 307 -10.79 -3.29 2.08
N THR A 308 -10.51 -2.33 1.20
CA THR A 308 -11.50 -1.74 0.27
C THR A 308 -12.31 -2.78 -0.51
N TYR A 309 -11.67 -3.78 -1.11
CA TYR A 309 -12.33 -4.74 -2.01
C TYR A 309 -12.66 -6.09 -1.35
N GLN A 310 -12.58 -6.22 -0.03
CA GLN A 310 -12.93 -7.47 0.64
C GLN A 310 -14.41 -7.81 0.42
N GLY A 311 -14.74 -9.11 0.36
CA GLY A 311 -16.10 -9.55 0.05
C GLY A 311 -16.61 -9.07 -1.31
N SER A 312 -15.71 -8.81 -2.28
CA SER A 312 -16.09 -8.37 -3.63
C SER A 312 -17.21 -9.25 -4.21
N PRO A 313 -18.38 -8.68 -4.59
CA PRO A 313 -19.51 -9.49 -5.03
C PRO A 313 -19.19 -10.35 -6.26
N SER A 314 -18.44 -9.81 -7.24
CA SER A 314 -18.04 -10.57 -8.42
C SER A 314 -17.11 -11.74 -8.09
N GLY A 315 -16.18 -11.55 -7.14
CA GLY A 315 -15.32 -12.60 -6.62
C GLY A 315 -16.11 -13.69 -5.91
N CYS A 316 -17.11 -13.29 -5.10
CA CYS A 316 -18.00 -14.22 -4.42
C CYS A 316 -18.85 -15.03 -5.41
N ALA A 317 -19.37 -14.39 -6.46
CA ALA A 317 -20.14 -15.07 -7.52
C ALA A 317 -19.30 -16.10 -8.28
N ALA A 318 -18.07 -15.75 -8.65
CA ALA A 318 -17.14 -16.68 -9.27
C ALA A 318 -16.89 -17.89 -8.37
N ALA A 319 -16.52 -17.65 -7.11
CA ALA A 319 -16.23 -18.73 -6.18
C ALA A 319 -17.43 -19.64 -5.95
N LEU A 320 -18.61 -19.07 -5.71
CA LEU A 320 -19.82 -19.83 -5.46
C LEU A 320 -20.17 -20.72 -6.65
N GLU A 321 -20.12 -20.19 -7.87
CA GLU A 321 -20.44 -20.97 -9.07
C GLU A 321 -19.38 -22.04 -9.36
N VAL A 322 -18.10 -21.73 -9.17
CA VAL A 322 -17.01 -22.71 -9.31
C VAL A 322 -17.18 -23.85 -8.31
N GLN A 323 -17.47 -23.58 -7.04
CA GLN A 323 -17.68 -24.63 -6.04
C GLN A 323 -18.95 -25.45 -6.32
N ARG A 324 -20.02 -24.82 -6.83
CA ARG A 324 -21.22 -25.54 -7.32
C ARG A 324 -20.88 -26.51 -8.44
N ILE A 325 -20.15 -26.07 -9.47
CA ILE A 325 -19.68 -26.91 -10.58
C ILE A 325 -18.85 -28.08 -10.05
N VAL A 326 -17.87 -27.82 -9.19
CA VAL A 326 -16.99 -28.85 -8.61
C VAL A 326 -17.80 -29.93 -7.89
N ARG A 327 -18.85 -29.54 -7.16
CA ARG A 327 -19.74 -30.46 -6.44
C ARG A 327 -20.70 -31.20 -7.38
N GLU A 328 -21.40 -30.48 -8.24
CA GLU A 328 -22.45 -31.01 -9.13
C GLU A 328 -21.90 -31.99 -10.17
N GLU A 329 -20.73 -31.68 -10.73
CA GLU A 329 -20.05 -32.54 -11.71
C GLU A 329 -19.17 -33.62 -11.04
N GLY A 330 -19.10 -33.65 -9.70
CA GLY A 330 -18.33 -34.63 -8.97
C GLY A 330 -16.82 -34.54 -9.23
N LEU A 331 -16.29 -33.34 -9.50
CA LEU A 331 -14.92 -33.18 -9.99
C LEU A 331 -13.86 -33.63 -8.97
N VAL A 332 -14.13 -33.53 -7.66
CA VAL A 332 -13.21 -34.05 -6.62
C VAL A 332 -13.02 -35.56 -6.75
N ARG A 333 -14.04 -36.30 -7.19
CA ARG A 333 -13.89 -37.73 -7.50
C ARG A 333 -12.92 -37.93 -8.66
N ASN A 334 -13.07 -37.16 -9.75
CA ASN A 334 -12.16 -37.23 -10.89
C ASN A 334 -10.72 -36.87 -10.50
N VAL A 335 -10.53 -35.89 -9.59
CA VAL A 335 -9.20 -35.56 -9.04
C VAL A 335 -8.51 -36.77 -8.40
N ARG A 336 -9.25 -37.63 -7.68
CA ARG A 336 -8.68 -38.85 -7.10
C ARG A 336 -8.33 -39.89 -8.16
N GLU A 337 -9.25 -40.12 -9.10
CA GLU A 337 -9.10 -41.13 -10.15
C GLU A 337 -7.95 -40.76 -11.12
N MET A 338 -7.98 -39.55 -11.69
CA MET A 338 -6.94 -39.06 -12.58
C MET A 338 -5.64 -38.76 -11.84
N GLY A 339 -5.70 -38.34 -10.57
CA GLY A 339 -4.51 -38.19 -9.74
C GLY A 339 -3.75 -39.50 -9.51
N THR A 340 -4.49 -40.59 -9.28
CA THR A 340 -3.91 -41.94 -9.17
C THR A 340 -3.26 -42.37 -10.48
N LEU A 341 -3.92 -42.11 -11.61
CA LEU A 341 -3.36 -42.40 -12.93
C LEU A 341 -2.11 -41.56 -13.20
N LEU A 342 -2.15 -40.25 -12.94
CA LEU A 342 -1.04 -39.32 -13.14
C LEU A 342 0.19 -39.76 -12.34
N GLY A 343 0.03 -40.01 -11.05
CA GLY A 343 1.12 -40.47 -10.18
C GLY A 343 1.74 -41.76 -10.68
N ARG A 344 0.93 -42.72 -11.11
CA ARG A 344 1.41 -43.98 -11.70
C ARG A 344 2.22 -43.73 -12.97
N ARG A 345 1.67 -42.96 -13.92
CA ARG A 345 2.31 -42.69 -15.20
C ARG A 345 3.61 -41.90 -15.06
N LEU A 346 3.66 -40.91 -14.16
CA LEU A 346 4.90 -40.19 -13.85
C LEU A 346 5.98 -41.13 -13.31
N ASN A 347 5.63 -42.05 -12.41
CA ASN A 347 6.56 -43.03 -11.88
C ASN A 347 7.02 -44.04 -12.95
N GLU A 348 6.10 -44.54 -13.80
CA GLU A 348 6.44 -45.43 -14.92
C GLU A 348 7.40 -44.76 -15.91
N ALA A 349 7.18 -43.47 -16.22
CA ALA A 349 7.96 -42.75 -17.21
C ALA A 349 9.31 -42.24 -16.68
N LEU A 350 9.37 -41.79 -15.42
CA LEU A 350 10.50 -41.02 -14.88
C LEU A 350 11.13 -41.63 -13.63
N GLY A 351 10.47 -42.61 -13.00
CA GLY A 351 10.88 -43.15 -11.70
C GLY A 351 12.26 -43.82 -11.72
N SER A 352 12.70 -44.34 -12.86
CA SER A 352 14.05 -44.93 -13.05
C SER A 352 15.08 -43.93 -13.58
N HIS A 353 14.70 -42.69 -13.92
CA HIS A 353 15.62 -41.72 -14.51
C HIS A 353 16.70 -41.29 -13.49
N PRO A 354 17.99 -41.25 -13.88
CA PRO A 354 19.09 -40.95 -12.95
C PRO A 354 19.03 -39.52 -12.39
N ASN A 355 18.44 -38.57 -13.13
CA ASN A 355 18.30 -37.18 -12.69
C ASN A 355 16.96 -36.83 -12.03
N VAL A 356 16.11 -37.82 -11.78
CA VAL A 356 14.84 -37.63 -11.08
C VAL A 356 14.96 -38.24 -9.69
N GLY A 357 15.01 -37.38 -8.68
CA GLY A 357 15.23 -37.76 -7.30
C GLY A 357 13.95 -38.22 -6.61
N ASN A 358 12.87 -37.45 -6.77
CA ASN A 358 11.62 -37.74 -6.10
C ASN A 358 10.39 -37.26 -6.89
N ILE A 359 9.41 -38.15 -7.02
CA ILE A 359 8.09 -37.89 -7.62
C ILE A 359 7.06 -38.08 -6.51
N ARG A 360 6.29 -37.04 -6.21
CA ARG A 360 5.44 -36.99 -5.01
C ARG A 360 4.21 -36.13 -5.23
N GLY A 361 3.15 -36.41 -4.50
CA GLY A 361 1.91 -35.64 -4.60
C GLY A 361 0.69 -36.43 -4.14
N ARG A 362 -0.47 -35.76 -4.16
CA ARG A 362 -1.79 -36.35 -3.92
C ARG A 362 -2.81 -35.66 -4.83
N GLY A 363 -3.85 -36.38 -5.25
CA GLY A 363 -4.84 -35.87 -6.20
C GLY A 363 -4.18 -35.39 -7.50
N LEU A 364 -4.54 -34.20 -7.99
CA LEU A 364 -3.93 -33.57 -9.17
C LEU A 364 -2.95 -32.47 -8.74
N PHE A 365 -2.08 -32.80 -7.79
CA PHE A 365 -1.05 -31.90 -7.28
C PHE A 365 0.26 -32.67 -7.08
N TRP A 366 1.07 -32.70 -8.13
CA TRP A 366 2.28 -33.53 -8.21
C TRP A 366 3.52 -32.68 -8.44
N GLY A 367 4.61 -33.04 -7.76
CA GLY A 367 5.92 -32.44 -7.91
C GLY A 367 6.93 -33.48 -8.37
N ILE A 368 7.87 -33.02 -9.20
CA ILE A 368 9.01 -33.81 -9.67
C ILE A 368 10.26 -33.00 -9.33
N GLU A 369 11.11 -33.57 -8.48
CA GLU A 369 12.37 -32.95 -8.06
C GLU A 369 13.56 -33.58 -8.80
N PHE A 370 14.45 -32.71 -9.27
CA PHE A 370 15.61 -33.07 -10.08
C PHE A 370 16.89 -33.02 -9.26
N VAL A 371 17.76 -33.99 -9.51
CA VAL A 371 19.03 -34.18 -8.80
C VAL A 371 20.14 -34.50 -9.79
N ALA A 372 21.36 -34.03 -9.51
CA ALA A 372 22.54 -34.41 -10.27
C ALA A 372 22.89 -35.88 -10.01
N ASP A 373 22.67 -36.35 -8.78
CA ASP A 373 22.91 -37.73 -8.37
C ASP A 373 21.75 -38.26 -7.50
N LYS A 374 21.20 -39.41 -7.87
CA LYS A 374 20.00 -39.98 -7.25
C LYS A 374 20.24 -40.65 -5.91
N GLU A 375 21.40 -41.29 -5.73
CA GLU A 375 21.72 -42.03 -4.51
C GLU A 375 22.04 -41.08 -3.37
N THR A 376 22.89 -40.09 -3.65
CA THR A 376 23.30 -39.04 -2.71
C THR A 376 22.25 -37.94 -2.56
N LYS A 377 21.31 -37.83 -3.52
CA LYS A 377 20.28 -36.79 -3.61
C LYS A 377 20.86 -35.39 -3.82
N GLU A 378 22.08 -35.30 -4.35
CA GLU A 378 22.76 -34.02 -4.60
C GLU A 378 21.98 -33.22 -5.66
N PRO A 379 21.52 -31.99 -5.34
CA PRO A 379 20.80 -31.16 -6.31
C PRO A 379 21.71 -30.71 -7.45
N PHE A 380 21.11 -30.33 -8.58
CA PHE A 380 21.84 -29.60 -9.61
C PHE A 380 22.34 -28.24 -9.09
N PRO A 381 23.46 -27.72 -9.63
CA PRO A 381 23.87 -26.33 -9.40
C PRO A 381 22.77 -25.33 -9.79
N VAL A 382 22.56 -24.29 -8.96
CA VAL A 382 21.49 -23.30 -9.15
C VAL A 382 21.57 -22.57 -10.50
N GLN A 383 22.79 -22.34 -10.99
CA GLN A 383 23.05 -21.68 -12.27
C GLN A 383 22.60 -22.49 -13.49
N ASP A 384 22.32 -23.78 -13.34
CA ASP A 384 21.86 -24.63 -14.44
C ASP A 384 20.36 -24.40 -14.74
N HIS A 385 19.63 -23.78 -13.80
CA HIS A 385 18.22 -23.36 -13.97
C HIS A 385 17.29 -24.47 -14.48
N VAL A 386 17.52 -25.71 -14.05
CA VAL A 386 16.88 -26.92 -14.60
C VAL A 386 15.36 -26.82 -14.65
N ALA A 387 14.69 -26.37 -13.57
CA ALA A 387 13.23 -26.27 -13.56
C ALA A 387 12.71 -25.25 -14.59
N MET A 388 13.35 -24.08 -14.68
CA MET A 388 12.97 -23.03 -15.65
C MET A 388 13.24 -23.48 -17.08
N SER A 389 14.39 -24.11 -17.35
CA SER A 389 14.70 -24.64 -18.68
C SER A 389 13.72 -25.71 -19.14
N LEU A 390 13.25 -26.57 -18.23
CA LEU A 390 12.20 -27.55 -18.52
C LEU A 390 10.85 -26.89 -18.81
N ALA A 391 10.49 -25.84 -18.05
CA ALA A 391 9.27 -25.09 -18.30
C ALA A 391 9.30 -24.40 -19.67
N GLU A 392 10.42 -23.75 -20.03
CA GLU A 392 10.62 -23.12 -21.33
C GLU A 392 10.62 -24.13 -22.47
N LEU A 393 11.28 -25.28 -22.27
CA LEU A 393 11.30 -26.38 -23.23
C LEU A 393 9.87 -26.89 -23.48
N GLY A 394 9.08 -27.11 -22.42
CA GLY A 394 7.69 -27.53 -22.53
C GLY A 394 6.83 -26.61 -23.39
N LEU A 395 7.09 -25.31 -23.40
CA LEU A 395 6.35 -24.33 -24.20
C LEU A 395 6.72 -24.33 -25.70
N THR A 396 7.79 -25.01 -26.11
CA THR A 396 8.18 -25.09 -27.53
C THR A 396 7.14 -25.84 -28.37
N GLU A 397 7.11 -25.57 -29.69
CA GLU A 397 6.17 -26.19 -30.65
C GLU A 397 6.21 -27.73 -30.63
N ARG A 398 7.36 -28.31 -30.25
CA ARG A 398 7.52 -29.76 -30.14
C ARG A 398 6.66 -30.35 -29.03
N TYR A 399 6.53 -29.66 -27.90
CA TYR A 399 5.96 -30.24 -26.68
C TYR A 399 4.61 -29.63 -26.32
N CYS A 400 4.46 -28.31 -26.44
CA CYS A 400 3.21 -27.59 -26.20
C CYS A 400 2.54 -27.92 -24.84
N ILE A 401 3.31 -28.00 -23.75
CA ILE A 401 2.83 -28.26 -22.38
C ILE A 401 3.38 -27.20 -21.43
N GLY A 402 2.50 -26.59 -20.63
CA GLY A 402 2.86 -25.67 -19.57
C GLY A 402 2.97 -26.36 -18.22
N VAL A 403 4.14 -26.27 -17.57
CA VAL A 403 4.40 -26.74 -16.20
C VAL A 403 4.82 -25.58 -15.32
N TYR A 404 4.68 -25.71 -13.99
CA TYR A 404 5.05 -24.65 -13.05
C TYR A 404 6.44 -24.91 -12.44
N PRO A 405 7.47 -24.09 -12.74
CA PRO A 405 8.80 -24.27 -12.18
C PRO A 405 8.92 -23.75 -10.74
N GLY A 406 9.74 -24.41 -9.94
CA GLY A 406 10.08 -24.03 -8.57
C GLY A 406 11.51 -24.43 -8.19
N GLY A 407 12.00 -23.87 -7.09
CA GLY A 407 13.37 -24.09 -6.61
C GLY A 407 13.48 -23.97 -5.09
N GLY A 408 14.64 -24.33 -4.54
CA GLY A 408 14.91 -24.28 -3.10
C GLY A 408 14.43 -25.51 -2.30
N SER A 409 14.06 -26.60 -2.99
CA SER A 409 13.51 -27.80 -2.32
C SER A 409 14.49 -28.53 -1.41
N ALA A 410 15.80 -28.38 -1.64
CA ALA A 410 16.83 -29.06 -0.85
C ALA A 410 17.13 -28.32 0.47
N ASP A 411 17.35 -27.00 0.41
CA ASP A 411 17.85 -26.23 1.55
C ASP A 411 17.31 -24.79 1.62
N GLY A 412 16.35 -24.41 0.77
CA GLY A 412 15.82 -23.04 0.66
C GLY A 412 16.39 -22.26 -0.54
N VAL A 413 17.52 -22.72 -1.10
CA VAL A 413 18.19 -22.11 -2.26
C VAL A 413 18.38 -23.11 -3.39
N ARG A 414 18.96 -24.29 -3.12
CA ARG A 414 19.20 -25.37 -4.08
C ARG A 414 18.02 -26.33 -4.18
N GLY A 415 17.94 -27.04 -5.31
CA GLY A 415 16.94 -28.09 -5.55
C GLY A 415 15.78 -27.63 -6.43
N ASP A 416 15.93 -27.90 -7.72
CA ASP A 416 14.94 -27.64 -8.77
C ASP A 416 13.80 -28.66 -8.76
N HIS A 417 12.58 -28.17 -8.93
CA HIS A 417 11.41 -29.01 -9.12
C HIS A 417 10.41 -28.39 -10.09
N ILE A 418 9.56 -29.21 -10.70
CA ILE A 418 8.38 -28.75 -11.42
C ILE A 418 7.11 -29.24 -10.73
N ILE A 419 6.03 -28.49 -10.88
CA ILE A 419 4.70 -28.80 -10.39
C ILE A 419 3.77 -29.06 -11.59
N ILE A 420 3.04 -30.16 -11.48
CA ILE A 420 2.00 -30.61 -12.39
C ILE A 420 0.67 -30.59 -11.62
N SER A 421 -0.23 -29.73 -12.06
CA SER A 421 -1.54 -29.49 -11.45
C SER A 421 -2.62 -29.14 -12.49
N PRO A 422 -2.95 -30.06 -13.41
CA PRO A 422 -3.97 -29.84 -14.43
C PRO A 422 -5.35 -29.62 -13.80
N ALA A 423 -6.31 -29.12 -14.59
CA ALA A 423 -7.68 -28.92 -14.11
C ALA A 423 -8.36 -30.24 -13.68
N TYR A 424 -9.39 -30.13 -12.85
CA TYR A 424 -10.10 -31.27 -12.28
C TYR A 424 -10.95 -32.04 -13.28
N ASN A 425 -11.27 -31.43 -14.42
CA ASN A 425 -11.95 -32.06 -15.55
C ASN A 425 -10.96 -32.66 -16.58
N VAL A 426 -9.68 -32.77 -16.24
CA VAL A 426 -8.67 -33.45 -17.08
C VAL A 426 -9.10 -34.89 -17.37
N GLY A 427 -8.93 -35.31 -18.63
CA GLY A 427 -9.22 -36.66 -19.09
C GLY A 427 -8.00 -37.55 -19.21
N VAL A 428 -8.23 -38.86 -19.40
CA VAL A 428 -7.16 -39.86 -19.57
C VAL A 428 -6.18 -39.47 -20.69
N ALA A 429 -6.67 -39.03 -21.84
CA ALA A 429 -5.81 -38.66 -22.98
C ALA A 429 -4.84 -37.51 -22.66
N GLU A 430 -5.28 -36.54 -21.87
CA GLU A 430 -4.44 -35.42 -21.43
C GLU A 430 -3.43 -35.88 -20.39
N ILE A 431 -3.82 -36.74 -19.44
CA ILE A 431 -2.89 -37.36 -18.48
C ILE A 431 -1.80 -38.17 -19.19
N GLU A 432 -2.18 -38.98 -20.19
CA GLU A 432 -1.23 -39.71 -21.03
C GLU A 432 -0.30 -38.74 -21.79
N THR A 433 -0.81 -37.59 -22.24
CA THR A 433 0.02 -36.56 -22.92
C THR A 433 1.04 -35.94 -21.95
N ILE A 434 0.60 -35.56 -20.74
CA ILE A 434 1.45 -34.98 -19.69
C ILE A 434 2.58 -35.94 -19.27
N SER A 435 2.32 -37.24 -19.31
CA SER A 435 3.21 -38.28 -18.79
C SER A 435 4.03 -39.02 -19.85
N ARG A 436 3.96 -38.63 -21.13
CA ARG A 436 4.67 -39.30 -22.23
C ARG A 436 6.20 -39.14 -22.13
N PRO A 437 6.98 -40.24 -22.15
CA PRO A 437 8.46 -40.21 -22.08
C PRO A 437 9.12 -39.42 -23.23
N GLY A 438 8.59 -39.51 -24.45
CA GLY A 438 9.13 -38.81 -25.63
C GLY A 438 8.94 -37.29 -25.63
N TYR A 439 8.17 -36.76 -24.68
CA TYR A 439 7.85 -35.34 -24.54
C TYR A 439 8.66 -34.61 -23.45
N LEU A 440 9.37 -35.34 -22.57
CA LEU A 440 10.09 -34.72 -21.46
C LEU A 440 11.61 -34.75 -21.62
N PHE A 441 12.18 -35.72 -22.35
CA PHE A 441 13.62 -35.78 -22.61
C PHE A 441 13.93 -36.50 -23.92
N SER A 442 14.51 -35.79 -24.89
CA SER A 442 15.30 -36.42 -25.95
C SER A 442 16.46 -35.49 -26.32
N PRO A 443 17.70 -35.80 -25.91
CA PRO A 443 18.88 -35.21 -26.51
C PRO A 443 19.00 -35.75 -27.94
N SER A 444 19.31 -34.88 -28.91
CA SER A 444 19.49 -35.29 -30.29
C SER A 444 20.56 -36.38 -30.41
N PRO A 445 20.32 -37.50 -31.11
CA PRO A 445 21.40 -38.36 -31.55
C PRO A 445 21.84 -37.98 -32.95
N THR A 446 23.14 -37.77 -33.05
CA THR A 446 23.96 -37.90 -34.24
C THR A 446 23.62 -39.16 -35.05
N ARG A 447 23.71 -39.02 -36.39
CA ARG A 447 23.58 -40.09 -37.39
C ARG A 447 24.41 -41.35 -37.02
N SER A 448 23.79 -42.53 -37.12
CA SER A 448 24.44 -43.73 -37.67
C SER A 448 23.42 -44.79 -38.09
N MET A 449 23.69 -45.44 -39.22
CA MET A 449 22.92 -46.54 -39.81
C MET A 449 23.26 -47.88 -39.15
N ALA A 450 22.31 -48.83 -39.10
CA ALA A 450 22.43 -50.20 -39.66
C ALA A 450 21.33 -51.19 -39.20
N VAL A 451 20.62 -51.75 -40.20
CA VAL A 451 20.35 -53.19 -40.49
C VAL A 451 19.89 -54.17 -39.38
N GLY A 452 18.72 -54.80 -39.60
CA GLY A 452 18.67 -56.28 -39.73
C GLY A 452 17.72 -57.12 -38.83
N LEU A 453 16.68 -57.68 -39.48
CA LEU A 453 16.22 -59.10 -39.45
C LEU A 453 15.18 -59.64 -38.42
N ASN A 454 14.09 -60.16 -39.05
CA ASN A 454 13.48 -61.50 -38.93
C ASN A 454 12.20 -61.80 -38.10
N ASN A 455 11.13 -62.08 -38.88
CA ASN A 455 10.29 -63.29 -38.96
C ASN A 455 9.37 -63.75 -37.81
N GLY A 456 8.10 -64.04 -38.16
CA GLY A 456 7.43 -65.27 -37.73
C GLY A 456 5.89 -65.29 -37.62
N ARG A 457 5.21 -65.82 -38.66
CA ARG A 457 4.00 -66.70 -38.70
C ARG A 457 2.76 -66.34 -37.84
N ALA A 458 1.59 -66.05 -38.42
CA ALA A 458 0.63 -66.94 -39.13
C ALA A 458 -0.09 -67.97 -38.24
N ALA A 459 -1.40 -67.77 -38.01
CA ALA A 459 -2.49 -68.75 -38.15
C ALA A 459 -3.74 -68.34 -37.31
N ALA A 460 -4.74 -67.72 -37.95
CA ALA A 460 -6.14 -67.69 -37.50
C ALA A 460 -6.98 -67.15 -38.67
N ASP A 461 -7.17 -67.99 -39.69
CA ASP A 461 -7.76 -67.61 -40.98
C ASP A 461 -8.56 -68.79 -41.53
N GLU A 462 -9.72 -69.06 -40.95
CA GLU A 462 -10.64 -70.08 -41.50
C GLU A 462 -12.12 -69.73 -41.38
N GLU A 463 -12.50 -68.67 -40.67
CA GLU A 463 -13.90 -68.23 -40.56
C GLU A 463 -14.24 -67.03 -41.46
N ALA A 464 -13.23 -66.35 -42.01
CA ALA A 464 -13.39 -65.21 -42.94
C ALA A 464 -13.49 -65.63 -44.43
N ARG A 465 -13.25 -66.91 -44.76
CA ARG A 465 -13.16 -67.37 -46.17
C ARG A 465 -14.51 -67.54 -46.88
N ALA A 466 -15.62 -67.65 -46.16
CA ALA A 466 -16.93 -67.88 -46.79
C ALA A 466 -17.62 -66.59 -47.27
N GLU A 467 -17.32 -65.42 -46.70
CA GLU A 467 -17.84 -64.13 -47.19
C GLU A 467 -16.98 -63.52 -48.33
N VAL A 468 -15.74 -63.99 -48.48
CA VAL A 468 -14.79 -63.50 -49.50
C VAL A 468 -15.13 -64.03 -50.91
N ASP A 469 -15.75 -65.19 -51.05
CA ASP A 469 -16.06 -65.74 -52.39
C ASP A 469 -17.20 -65.00 -53.10
N VAL A 470 -18.15 -64.42 -52.36
CA VAL A 470 -19.19 -63.54 -52.92
C VAL A 470 -18.63 -62.14 -53.26
N LEU A 471 -17.61 -61.68 -52.53
CA LEU A 471 -16.84 -60.48 -52.84
C LEU A 471 -15.91 -60.67 -54.05
N ASN A 472 -15.31 -61.86 -54.23
CA ASN A 472 -14.44 -62.19 -55.36
C ASN A 472 -15.17 -62.18 -56.72
N SER A 473 -16.44 -62.59 -56.76
CA SER A 473 -17.27 -62.47 -57.98
C SER A 473 -17.53 -61.01 -58.39
N ARG A 474 -17.64 -60.09 -57.43
CA ARG A 474 -17.72 -58.65 -57.71
C ARG A 474 -16.35 -58.07 -58.05
N LEU A 475 -15.28 -58.56 -57.42
CA LEU A 475 -13.89 -58.19 -57.67
C LEU A 475 -13.40 -58.60 -59.06
N GLU A 476 -13.90 -59.69 -59.66
CA GLU A 476 -13.58 -60.08 -61.04
C GLU A 476 -14.12 -59.08 -62.07
N LYS A 477 -15.31 -58.51 -61.83
CA LYS A 477 -15.86 -57.42 -62.68
C LYS A 477 -15.08 -56.12 -62.51
N THR A 478 -14.64 -55.80 -61.28
CA THR A 478 -13.74 -54.66 -61.04
C THR A 478 -12.36 -54.91 -61.62
N ALA A 479 -11.83 -56.14 -61.57
CA ALA A 479 -10.52 -56.51 -62.11
C ALA A 479 -10.48 -56.47 -63.65
N GLN A 480 -11.59 -56.79 -64.33
CA GLN A 480 -11.70 -56.57 -65.78
C GLN A 480 -11.74 -55.07 -66.14
N LEU A 481 -12.38 -54.24 -65.30
CA LEU A 481 -12.37 -52.78 -65.45
C LEU A 481 -10.95 -52.22 -65.18
N THR A 482 -10.27 -52.71 -64.16
CA THR A 482 -8.88 -52.36 -63.84
C THR A 482 -7.92 -52.81 -64.93
N LYS A 483 -8.11 -53.99 -65.55
CA LYS A 483 -7.33 -54.43 -66.72
C LYS A 483 -7.54 -53.53 -67.94
N LYS A 484 -8.76 -53.04 -68.17
CA LYS A 484 -9.04 -52.06 -69.24
C LYS A 484 -8.43 -50.69 -68.94
N ILE A 485 -8.52 -50.21 -67.70
CA ILE A 485 -7.88 -48.97 -67.25
C ILE A 485 -6.36 -49.09 -67.31
N GLN A 486 -5.80 -50.24 -66.95
CA GLN A 486 -4.36 -50.52 -66.99
C GLN A 486 -3.86 -50.67 -68.42
N ALA A 487 -4.63 -51.26 -69.34
CA ALA A 487 -4.31 -51.26 -70.77
C ALA A 487 -4.41 -49.87 -71.42
N CYS A 488 -5.31 -49.00 -70.94
CA CYS A 488 -5.36 -47.59 -71.33
C CYS A 488 -4.18 -46.80 -70.74
N LEU A 489 -3.82 -47.02 -69.47
CA LEU A 489 -2.66 -46.42 -68.82
C LEU A 489 -1.35 -46.88 -69.45
N SER A 490 -1.20 -48.14 -69.82
CA SER A 490 -0.01 -48.63 -70.53
C SER A 490 0.12 -48.04 -71.93
N ARG A 491 -1.00 -47.76 -72.62
CA ARG A 491 -0.99 -47.01 -73.89
C ARG A 491 -0.65 -45.54 -73.67
N LEU A 492 -1.21 -44.91 -72.63
CA LEU A 492 -0.93 -43.52 -72.26
C LEU A 492 0.53 -43.35 -71.80
N ASP A 493 1.10 -44.35 -71.13
CA ASP A 493 2.47 -44.34 -70.62
C ASP A 493 3.47 -44.69 -71.72
N ALA A 494 3.10 -45.51 -72.72
CA ALA A 494 3.89 -45.70 -73.94
C ALA A 494 3.92 -44.42 -74.82
N THR A 495 2.77 -43.77 -75.00
CA THR A 495 2.69 -42.45 -75.68
C THR A 495 3.39 -41.37 -74.86
N GLY A 496 3.28 -41.42 -73.53
CA GLY A 496 3.94 -40.52 -72.59
C GLY A 496 5.45 -40.74 -72.46
N LYS A 497 5.96 -41.95 -72.76
CA LYS A 497 7.40 -42.24 -72.93
C LYS A 497 7.90 -41.69 -74.27
N SER A 498 7.18 -41.91 -75.36
CA SER A 498 7.55 -41.35 -76.67
C SER A 498 7.53 -39.81 -76.69
N VAL A 499 6.63 -39.17 -75.95
CA VAL A 499 6.60 -37.70 -75.78
C VAL A 499 7.71 -37.24 -74.82
N ARG A 500 8.04 -37.99 -73.76
CA ARG A 500 9.16 -37.65 -72.86
C ARG A 500 10.53 -37.78 -73.52
N ASP A 501 10.72 -38.78 -74.38
CA ASP A 501 11.99 -39.02 -75.06
C ASP A 501 12.26 -38.00 -76.19
N VAL A 502 11.21 -37.33 -76.70
CA VAL A 502 11.33 -36.23 -77.69
C VAL A 502 11.26 -34.84 -77.03
N ALA A 503 10.53 -34.67 -75.92
CA ALA A 503 10.39 -33.38 -75.22
C ALA A 503 11.46 -33.14 -74.14
N GLY A 504 12.17 -34.17 -73.67
CA GLY A 504 13.24 -34.05 -72.68
C GLY A 504 14.37 -33.09 -73.09
N PRO A 505 14.88 -33.14 -74.34
CA PRO A 505 15.93 -32.21 -74.81
C PRO A 505 15.43 -30.77 -75.01
N LEU A 506 14.16 -30.58 -75.39
CA LEU A 506 13.56 -29.25 -75.61
C LEU A 506 13.20 -28.55 -74.29
N ASN A 507 12.66 -29.27 -73.31
CA ASN A 507 12.22 -28.67 -72.03
C ASN A 507 13.40 -28.35 -71.08
N GLY A 508 14.54 -28.99 -71.27
CA GLY A 508 15.80 -28.65 -70.59
C GLY A 508 16.41 -27.34 -71.10
N GLU A 509 16.39 -27.11 -72.41
CA GLU A 509 16.84 -25.86 -73.04
C GLU A 509 15.87 -24.69 -72.75
N THR A 510 14.55 -24.93 -72.76
CA THR A 510 13.55 -23.87 -72.43
C THR A 510 13.60 -23.49 -70.95
N LYS A 511 13.78 -24.44 -70.02
CA LYS A 511 14.01 -24.12 -68.61
C LYS A 511 15.33 -23.40 -68.38
N LYS A 512 16.40 -23.76 -69.09
CA LYS A 512 17.66 -23.00 -69.05
C LYS A 512 17.47 -21.57 -69.56
N LEU A 513 16.72 -21.35 -70.64
CA LEU A 513 16.38 -20.03 -71.16
C LEU A 513 15.46 -19.22 -70.25
N GLN A 514 14.48 -19.85 -69.58
CA GLN A 514 13.62 -19.17 -68.59
C GLN A 514 14.39 -18.80 -67.31
N VAL A 515 15.25 -19.70 -66.82
CA VAL A 515 16.12 -19.41 -65.68
C VAL A 515 17.15 -18.34 -66.06
N LEU A 516 17.71 -18.39 -67.28
CA LEU A 516 18.62 -17.36 -67.78
C LEU A 516 17.90 -16.01 -67.95
N GLY A 517 16.68 -15.99 -68.49
CA GLY A 517 15.87 -14.79 -68.64
C GLY A 517 15.48 -14.17 -67.29
N SER A 518 15.03 -14.99 -66.34
CA SER A 518 14.74 -14.54 -64.97
C SER A 518 16.00 -14.04 -64.25
N ASN A 519 17.14 -14.68 -64.46
CA ASN A 519 18.43 -14.22 -63.93
C ASN A 519 18.89 -12.92 -64.60
N ILE A 520 18.68 -12.75 -65.92
CA ILE A 520 18.98 -11.51 -66.64
C ILE A 520 18.09 -10.36 -66.15
N GLU A 521 16.78 -10.59 -65.98
CA GLU A 521 15.87 -9.60 -65.40
C GLU A 521 16.23 -9.25 -63.96
N ALA A 522 16.61 -10.23 -63.14
CA ALA A 522 17.09 -10.00 -61.78
C ALA A 522 18.41 -9.21 -61.75
N VAL A 523 19.32 -9.47 -62.69
CA VAL A 523 20.58 -8.74 -62.85
C VAL A 523 20.34 -7.32 -63.38
N LEU A 524 19.44 -7.13 -64.36
CA LEU A 524 19.05 -5.80 -64.84
C LEU A 524 18.37 -4.97 -63.74
N ALA A 525 17.46 -5.58 -62.96
CA ALA A 525 16.86 -4.93 -61.79
C ALA A 525 17.89 -4.61 -60.70
N ALA A 526 18.93 -5.43 -60.53
CA ALA A 526 20.04 -5.13 -59.64
C ALA A 526 20.94 -4.00 -60.18
N ILE A 527 21.15 -3.92 -61.49
CA ILE A 527 21.90 -2.84 -62.16
C ILE A 527 21.13 -1.51 -62.06
N ASP A 528 19.82 -1.49 -62.30
CA ASP A 528 18.99 -0.28 -62.18
C ASP A 528 18.93 0.23 -60.72
N ARG A 529 18.88 -0.68 -59.74
CA ARG A 529 18.99 -0.34 -58.31
C ARG A 529 20.34 0.29 -57.94
N LEU A 530 21.41 -0.05 -58.67
CA LEU A 530 22.74 0.54 -58.46
C LEU A 530 22.92 1.87 -59.20
N ARG A 531 22.19 2.11 -60.30
CA ARG A 531 22.34 3.29 -61.17
C ARG A 531 21.49 4.48 -60.75
N GLN A 532 20.22 4.27 -60.37
CA GLN A 532 19.30 5.36 -59.97
C GLN A 532 19.84 6.30 -58.88
N PRO A 533 20.49 5.81 -57.80
CA PRO A 533 20.95 6.69 -56.71
C PRO A 533 22.16 7.55 -57.08
N VAL A 534 22.88 7.21 -58.16
CA VAL A 534 24.05 7.96 -58.65
C VAL A 534 23.61 9.16 -59.49
N ASP A 535 22.55 9.01 -60.28
CA ASP A 535 22.01 10.08 -61.14
C ASP A 535 21.24 11.15 -60.34
N SER A 536 20.59 10.78 -59.22
CA SER A 536 19.83 11.73 -58.38
C SER A 536 20.69 12.56 -57.40
N LYS A 537 21.99 12.28 -57.27
CA LYS A 537 22.86 12.92 -56.27
C LYS A 537 23.02 14.43 -56.50
N ASN A 538 23.16 14.85 -57.76
CA ASN A 538 23.47 16.24 -58.10
C ASN A 538 22.30 17.20 -57.87
N ASP A 539 21.08 16.77 -58.18
CA ASP A 539 19.87 17.59 -58.02
C ASP A 539 19.53 17.79 -56.53
N GLU A 540 19.66 16.73 -55.74
CA GLU A 540 19.40 16.80 -54.30
C GLU A 540 20.50 17.57 -53.56
N GLU A 541 21.76 17.48 -54.00
CA GLU A 541 22.86 18.28 -53.44
C GLU A 541 22.62 19.79 -53.58
N GLN A 542 22.01 20.24 -54.68
CA GLN A 542 21.64 21.65 -54.86
C GLN A 542 20.59 22.10 -53.84
N ILE A 543 19.57 21.27 -53.58
CA ILE A 543 18.53 21.55 -52.58
C ILE A 543 19.12 21.65 -51.17
N ILE A 544 20.04 20.74 -50.81
CA ILE A 544 20.73 20.76 -49.51
C ILE A 544 21.64 21.99 -49.36
N ARG A 545 22.27 22.47 -50.44
CA ARG A 545 23.09 23.69 -50.43
C ARG A 545 22.26 24.97 -50.27
N MET A 546 21.03 25.00 -50.77
CA MET A 546 20.14 26.16 -50.63
C MET A 546 19.64 26.36 -49.18
N GLY A 547 19.56 25.28 -48.41
CA GLY A 547 19.06 25.27 -47.03
C GLY A 547 17.53 25.29 -46.92
N PRO A 548 16.97 24.94 -45.75
CA PRO A 548 15.53 24.72 -45.57
C PRO A 548 14.68 25.99 -45.74
N ASP A 549 15.24 27.17 -45.43
CA ASP A 549 14.55 28.45 -45.53
C ASP A 549 14.33 28.88 -47.00
N LYS A 550 15.30 28.62 -47.90
CA LYS A 550 15.24 29.05 -49.31
C LYS A 550 14.67 27.97 -50.25
N ALA A 551 14.89 26.69 -49.96
CA ALA A 551 14.36 25.59 -50.75
C ALA A 551 12.88 25.28 -50.45
N GLY A 552 12.37 25.77 -49.32
CA GLY A 552 11.05 25.42 -48.79
C GLY A 552 11.09 24.13 -47.97
N LEU A 553 10.57 24.19 -46.75
CA LEU A 553 10.68 23.11 -45.74
C LEU A 553 10.22 21.74 -46.28
N SER A 554 9.06 21.69 -46.94
CA SER A 554 8.52 20.42 -47.48
C SER A 554 9.40 19.83 -48.59
N SER A 555 9.96 20.67 -49.46
CA SER A 555 10.86 20.25 -50.54
C SER A 555 12.19 19.76 -49.98
N TYR A 556 12.72 20.48 -48.99
CA TYR A 556 13.96 20.15 -48.29
C TYR A 556 13.85 18.81 -47.53
N LEU A 557 12.75 18.59 -46.81
CA LEU A 557 12.49 17.33 -46.10
C LEU A 557 12.33 16.14 -47.07
N ALA A 558 11.68 16.36 -48.22
CA ALA A 558 11.56 15.33 -49.26
C ALA A 558 12.92 14.96 -49.86
N SER A 559 13.78 15.96 -50.08
CA SER A 559 15.17 15.78 -50.54
C SER A 559 15.98 14.92 -49.58
N ILE A 560 16.00 15.26 -48.29
CA ILE A 560 16.72 14.49 -47.25
C ILE A 560 16.17 13.05 -47.16
N LYS A 561 14.85 12.86 -47.26
CA LYS A 561 14.23 11.53 -47.24
C LYS A 561 14.69 10.67 -48.42
N ARG A 562 14.78 11.24 -49.63
CA ARG A 562 15.28 10.54 -50.82
C ARG A 562 16.77 10.21 -50.69
N LEU A 563 17.59 11.14 -50.20
CA LEU A 563 19.01 10.91 -49.92
C LEU A 563 19.24 9.81 -48.86
N THR A 564 18.41 9.78 -47.81
CA THR A 564 18.49 8.76 -46.75
C THR A 564 18.11 7.37 -47.27
N LYS A 565 17.07 7.28 -48.12
CA LYS A 565 16.69 6.04 -48.79
C LYS A 565 17.81 5.52 -49.70
N ALA A 566 18.35 6.39 -50.55
CA ALA A 566 19.48 6.09 -51.42
C ALA A 566 20.71 5.59 -50.64
N LEU A 567 21.01 6.22 -49.50
CA LEU A 567 22.10 5.83 -48.62
C LEU A 567 21.89 4.42 -48.04
N ASN A 568 20.68 4.09 -47.58
CA ASN A 568 20.37 2.78 -47.00
C ASN A 568 20.43 1.66 -48.05
N GLU A 569 19.91 1.91 -49.25
CA GLU A 569 20.00 0.98 -50.39
C GLU A 569 21.46 0.74 -50.80
N MET A 570 22.29 1.79 -50.82
CA MET A 570 23.71 1.69 -51.12
C MET A 570 24.50 0.95 -50.04
N LYS A 571 24.19 1.16 -48.74
CA LYS A 571 24.81 0.39 -47.64
C LYS A 571 24.47 -1.10 -47.71
N ALA A 572 23.25 -1.44 -48.10
CA ALA A 572 22.79 -2.83 -48.21
C ALA A 572 23.48 -3.60 -49.35
N SER A 573 23.97 -2.92 -50.39
CA SER A 573 24.62 -3.58 -51.54
C SER A 573 26.03 -4.12 -51.24
N ASN A 574 26.70 -3.63 -50.19
CA ASN A 574 28.02 -4.08 -49.71
C ASN A 574 29.13 -4.16 -50.79
N ILE A 575 29.05 -3.32 -51.84
CA ILE A 575 29.99 -3.32 -52.96
C ILE A 575 31.17 -2.39 -52.66
N ARG A 576 32.41 -2.90 -52.79
CA ARG A 576 33.63 -2.11 -52.49
C ARG A 576 33.80 -0.87 -53.36
N SER A 577 33.30 -0.88 -54.60
CA SER A 577 33.36 0.25 -55.54
C SER A 577 32.38 1.39 -55.22
N THR A 578 31.35 1.17 -54.41
CA THR A 578 30.35 2.19 -54.04
C THR A 578 30.64 2.89 -52.71
N GLN A 579 31.73 2.49 -52.03
CA GLN A 579 32.12 3.02 -50.71
C GLN A 579 32.33 4.55 -50.71
N GLN A 580 32.86 5.11 -51.81
CA GLN A 580 33.04 6.56 -51.96
C GLN A 580 31.68 7.28 -52.04
N THR A 581 30.74 6.75 -52.80
CA THR A 581 29.38 7.29 -52.94
C THR A 581 28.60 7.20 -51.62
N VAL A 582 28.74 6.10 -50.88
CA VAL A 582 28.18 5.96 -49.53
C VAL A 582 28.71 7.05 -48.59
N THR A 583 30.01 7.31 -48.64
CA THR A 583 30.66 8.33 -47.80
C THR A 583 30.15 9.75 -48.14
N ASP A 584 29.98 10.06 -49.43
CA ASP A 584 29.46 11.35 -49.87
C ASP A 584 27.98 11.54 -49.51
N LEU A 585 27.14 10.51 -49.69
CA LEU A 585 25.73 10.54 -49.29
C LEU A 585 25.57 10.68 -47.76
N GLN A 586 26.42 9.99 -46.98
CA GLN A 586 26.48 10.18 -45.53
C GLN A 586 26.80 11.62 -45.14
N ARG A 587 27.77 12.25 -45.84
CA ARG A 587 28.14 13.65 -45.60
C ARG A 587 26.98 14.60 -45.92
N LEU A 588 26.29 14.40 -47.04
CA LEU A 588 25.15 15.23 -47.45
C LEU A 588 23.95 15.10 -46.49
N VAL A 589 23.58 13.87 -46.10
CA VAL A 589 22.50 13.64 -45.13
C VAL A 589 22.84 14.26 -43.77
N LYS A 590 24.09 14.10 -43.30
CA LYS A 590 24.56 14.72 -42.05
C LYS A 590 24.47 16.26 -42.12
N SER A 591 24.96 16.85 -43.21
CA SER A 591 24.88 18.30 -43.45
C SER A 591 23.43 18.80 -43.45
N GLY A 592 22.53 18.09 -44.14
CA GLY A 592 21.10 18.42 -44.21
C GLY A 592 20.42 18.40 -42.84
N ASN A 593 20.69 17.39 -42.02
CA ASN A 593 20.14 17.30 -40.66
C ASN A 593 20.68 18.40 -39.74
N THR A 594 21.98 18.72 -39.81
CA THR A 594 22.56 19.84 -39.03
C THR A 594 21.95 21.19 -39.45
N GLN A 595 21.67 21.41 -40.74
CA GLN A 595 20.98 22.62 -41.19
C GLN A 595 19.51 22.68 -40.73
N LEU A 596 18.81 21.54 -40.63
CA LEU A 596 17.47 21.48 -40.05
C LEU A 596 17.48 21.83 -38.56
N GLU A 597 18.42 21.28 -37.78
CA GLU A 597 18.59 21.61 -36.35
C GLU A 597 18.85 23.11 -36.16
N ALA A 598 19.72 23.71 -36.98
CA ALA A 598 20.01 25.15 -36.95
C ALA A 598 18.79 26.01 -37.35
N SER A 599 17.98 25.56 -38.33
CA SER A 599 16.74 26.22 -38.71
C SER A 599 15.68 26.14 -37.61
N PHE A 600 15.58 25.00 -36.92
CA PHE A 600 14.71 24.81 -35.75
C PHE A 600 15.08 25.79 -34.62
N ASP A 601 16.38 25.85 -34.25
CA ASP A 601 16.88 26.79 -33.23
C ASP A 601 16.58 28.25 -33.60
N LYS A 602 16.90 28.65 -34.84
CA LYS A 602 16.64 30.00 -35.35
C LYS A 602 15.15 30.35 -35.31
N LEU A 603 14.27 29.44 -35.72
CA LEU A 603 12.83 29.65 -35.74
C LEU A 603 12.28 29.82 -34.31
N LEU A 604 12.71 28.96 -33.38
CA LEU A 604 12.27 29.00 -31.99
C LEU A 604 12.75 30.26 -31.26
N ARG A 605 14.00 30.68 -31.48
CA ARG A 605 14.56 31.92 -30.89
C ARG A 605 13.91 33.19 -31.44
N THR A 606 13.46 33.17 -32.70
CA THR A 606 12.76 34.31 -33.31
C THR A 606 11.38 34.54 -32.68
N GLU A 607 10.67 33.45 -32.35
CA GLU A 607 9.33 33.50 -31.77
C GLU A 607 9.35 33.64 -30.25
N THR A 608 10.44 33.25 -29.59
CA THR A 608 10.55 33.31 -28.13
C THR A 608 11.03 34.69 -27.68
N PRO A 609 10.19 35.49 -27.01
CA PRO A 609 10.63 36.77 -26.45
C PRO A 609 11.66 36.55 -25.33
N ARG A 610 12.47 37.56 -25.04
CA ARG A 610 13.49 37.47 -23.97
C ARG A 610 12.89 37.19 -22.59
N SER A 611 11.80 37.88 -22.27
CA SER A 611 10.99 37.67 -21.08
C SER A 611 9.62 38.33 -21.28
N ILE A 612 8.65 37.93 -20.45
CA ILE A 612 7.39 38.66 -20.28
C ILE A 612 7.26 39.12 -18.83
N GLU A 613 6.36 40.07 -18.57
CA GLU A 613 6.01 40.52 -17.22
C GLU A 613 4.80 39.72 -16.72
N PRO A 614 4.97 38.64 -15.91
CA PRO A 614 3.89 37.72 -15.60
C PRO A 614 2.80 38.36 -14.73
N LEU A 615 3.15 39.39 -13.95
CA LEU A 615 2.22 40.12 -13.11
C LEU A 615 1.07 40.73 -13.92
N HIS A 616 1.33 41.18 -15.16
CA HIS A 616 0.28 41.70 -16.06
C HIS A 616 -0.79 40.64 -16.36
N TYR A 617 -0.39 39.38 -16.52
CA TYR A 617 -1.28 38.28 -16.88
C TYR A 617 -2.08 37.79 -15.69
N VAL A 618 -1.41 37.67 -14.53
CA VAL A 618 -2.07 37.28 -13.28
C VAL A 618 -3.11 38.32 -12.87
N THR A 619 -2.73 39.60 -12.79
CA THR A 619 -3.65 40.67 -12.33
C THR A 619 -4.82 40.92 -13.26
N LYS A 620 -4.64 40.76 -14.57
CA LYS A 620 -5.71 40.94 -15.57
C LYS A 620 -6.42 39.63 -15.93
N SER A 621 -6.08 38.51 -15.29
CA SER A 621 -6.62 37.18 -15.61
C SER A 621 -6.56 36.84 -17.11
N LYS A 622 -5.45 37.21 -17.76
CA LYS A 622 -5.21 36.93 -19.18
C LYS A 622 -4.50 35.60 -19.36
N GLN A 623 -4.78 34.91 -20.46
CA GLN A 623 -4.05 33.71 -20.84
C GLN A 623 -2.58 34.03 -21.15
N PHE A 624 -1.68 33.16 -20.70
CA PHE A 624 -0.26 33.26 -21.01
C PHE A 624 -0.01 32.94 -22.50
N PRO A 625 0.96 33.61 -23.15
CA PRO A 625 1.18 33.49 -24.58
C PRO A 625 1.74 32.10 -24.95
N ILE A 626 1.13 31.47 -25.95
CA ILE A 626 1.62 30.26 -26.63
C ILE A 626 2.32 30.64 -27.95
N LEU A 627 3.08 29.72 -28.54
CA LEU A 627 3.71 29.93 -29.85
C LEU A 627 2.63 30.04 -30.95
N SER A 628 2.91 30.79 -32.02
CA SER A 628 1.95 30.90 -33.12
C SER A 628 1.77 29.57 -33.88
N GLN A 629 0.54 29.32 -34.36
CA GLN A 629 0.16 28.05 -34.99
C GLN A 629 0.99 27.71 -36.25
N ASP A 630 1.35 28.70 -37.08
CA ASP A 630 2.26 28.48 -38.24
C ASP A 630 3.63 27.95 -37.78
N LYS A 631 4.16 28.48 -36.68
CA LYS A 631 5.47 28.09 -36.15
C LYS A 631 5.42 26.72 -35.48
N ILE A 632 4.37 26.44 -34.71
CA ILE A 632 4.12 25.12 -34.13
C ILE A 632 4.10 24.06 -35.23
N ALA A 633 3.36 24.28 -36.32
CA ALA A 633 3.29 23.35 -37.44
C ALA A 633 4.67 23.10 -38.09
N ARG A 634 5.47 24.15 -38.30
CA ARG A 634 6.83 24.03 -38.86
C ARG A 634 7.80 23.30 -37.92
N LEU A 635 7.78 23.64 -36.63
CA LEU A 635 8.60 23.00 -35.60
C LEU A 635 8.24 21.51 -35.45
N GLY A 636 6.94 21.17 -35.45
CA GLY A 636 6.46 19.79 -35.42
C GLY A 636 6.90 18.98 -36.64
N LEU A 637 6.84 19.56 -37.85
CA LEU A 637 7.33 18.92 -39.08
C LEU A 637 8.84 18.62 -39.00
N MET A 638 9.66 19.57 -38.54
CA MET A 638 11.10 19.38 -38.34
C MET A 638 11.39 18.27 -37.30
N ASN A 639 10.69 18.30 -36.16
CA ASN A 639 10.85 17.30 -35.10
C ASN A 639 10.48 15.89 -35.57
N SER A 640 9.38 15.74 -36.32
CA SER A 640 8.94 14.45 -36.85
C SER A 640 9.99 13.79 -37.75
N HIS A 641 10.74 14.58 -38.53
CA HIS A 641 11.77 14.07 -39.41
C HIS A 641 13.05 13.68 -38.64
N ILE A 642 13.51 14.55 -37.74
CA ILE A 642 14.74 14.33 -36.97
C ILE A 642 14.59 13.14 -36.02
N SER A 643 13.41 12.96 -35.42
CA SER A 643 13.13 11.82 -34.53
C SER A 643 13.27 10.48 -35.24
N VAL A 644 12.79 10.37 -36.49
CA VAL A 644 12.94 9.15 -37.32
C VAL A 644 14.41 8.86 -37.64
N VAL A 645 15.20 9.90 -37.94
CA VAL A 645 16.64 9.76 -38.22
C VAL A 645 17.42 9.36 -36.98
N HIS A 646 17.08 9.92 -35.82
CA HIS A 646 17.71 9.60 -34.55
C HIS A 646 17.51 8.13 -34.15
N GLN A 647 16.27 7.62 -34.26
CA GLN A 647 15.94 6.21 -34.00
C GLN A 647 16.69 5.23 -34.93
N GLN A 648 17.02 5.63 -36.16
CA GLN A 648 17.75 4.78 -37.11
C GLN A 648 19.26 4.70 -36.82
N ASN A 649 19.84 5.72 -36.18
CA ASN A 649 21.28 5.79 -35.90
C ASN A 649 21.68 5.20 -34.55
N THR A 650 20.78 5.13 -33.57
CA THR A 650 21.09 4.73 -32.18
C THR A 650 20.91 3.23 -31.89
N GLY A 651 20.36 2.46 -32.83
CA GLY A 651 20.13 1.02 -32.67
C GLY A 651 19.07 0.68 -31.62
N ALA A 652 18.38 -0.45 -31.79
CA ALA A 652 17.41 -0.94 -30.82
C ALA A 652 18.12 -1.42 -29.54
N GLY A 653 18.41 -0.50 -28.62
CA GLY A 653 19.07 -0.82 -27.35
C GLY A 653 19.65 0.35 -26.54
N SER A 654 19.68 1.59 -27.05
CA SER A 654 20.20 2.75 -26.29
C SER A 654 19.10 3.77 -25.97
N SER A 655 18.34 3.51 -24.91
CA SER A 655 17.24 4.38 -24.42
C SER A 655 17.70 5.68 -23.73
N ALA A 656 18.87 6.22 -24.08
CA ALA A 656 19.53 7.26 -23.27
C ALA A 656 20.08 8.48 -24.05
N GLN A 657 19.86 8.58 -25.36
CA GLN A 657 20.24 9.80 -26.10
C GLN A 657 19.01 10.66 -26.40
N GLU A 658 18.93 11.80 -25.71
CA GLU A 658 17.97 12.88 -25.97
C GLU A 658 17.97 13.32 -27.44
N SER A 659 16.77 13.55 -27.99
CA SER A 659 16.62 14.12 -29.32
C SER A 659 17.32 15.49 -29.37
N PRO A 660 18.19 15.77 -30.37
CA PRO A 660 18.91 17.04 -30.47
C PRO A 660 17.99 18.27 -30.46
N VAL A 661 16.82 18.18 -31.09
CA VAL A 661 15.82 19.27 -31.12
C VAL A 661 15.06 19.43 -29.81
N ALA A 662 14.83 18.35 -29.06
CA ALA A 662 14.29 18.42 -27.71
C ALA A 662 15.21 19.19 -26.77
N ARG A 663 16.53 18.95 -26.87
CA ARG A 663 17.55 19.68 -26.10
C ARG A 663 17.59 21.17 -26.47
N ILE A 664 17.60 21.49 -27.76
CA ILE A 664 17.54 22.89 -28.24
C ILE A 664 16.28 23.59 -27.71
N TYR A 665 15.13 22.91 -27.78
CA TYR A 665 13.88 23.45 -27.29
C TYR A 665 13.92 23.78 -25.79
N ALA A 666 14.35 22.81 -24.99
CA ALA A 666 14.49 22.99 -23.54
C ALA A 666 15.48 24.12 -23.20
N GLU A 667 16.60 24.24 -23.92
CA GLU A 667 17.60 25.29 -23.70
C GLU A 667 17.01 26.69 -23.95
N VAL A 668 16.31 26.90 -25.07
CA VAL A 668 15.73 28.21 -25.43
C VAL A 668 14.57 28.56 -24.51
N ARG A 669 13.65 27.63 -24.29
CA ARG A 669 12.41 27.88 -23.53
C ARG A 669 12.66 27.98 -22.03
N SER A 670 13.61 27.22 -21.47
CA SER A 670 13.94 27.33 -20.04
C SER A 670 14.53 28.69 -19.66
N GLN A 671 15.31 29.33 -20.56
CA GLN A 671 15.81 30.69 -20.38
C GLN A 671 14.67 31.70 -20.34
N TYR A 672 13.70 31.57 -21.25
CA TYR A 672 12.50 32.41 -21.29
C TYR A 672 11.65 32.31 -20.01
N LEU A 673 11.38 31.08 -19.54
CA LEU A 673 10.63 30.86 -18.30
C LEU A 673 11.35 31.48 -17.10
N SER A 674 12.66 31.23 -16.97
CA SER A 674 13.46 31.72 -15.86
C SER A 674 13.56 33.25 -15.86
N ALA A 675 13.81 33.87 -17.01
CA ALA A 675 13.92 35.32 -17.16
C ALA A 675 12.59 36.04 -16.88
N SER A 676 11.45 35.40 -17.16
CA SER A 676 10.12 35.97 -16.87
C SER A 676 9.78 35.91 -15.38
N LEU A 677 10.29 34.90 -14.66
CA LEU A 677 9.92 34.62 -13.27
C LEU A 677 10.84 35.26 -12.22
N VAL A 678 12.08 35.64 -12.59
CA VAL A 678 13.11 36.12 -11.65
C VAL A 678 12.68 37.34 -10.83
N ASN A 679 11.93 38.28 -11.41
CA ASN A 679 11.47 39.48 -10.70
C ASN A 679 10.48 39.15 -9.59
N LEU A 680 9.57 38.20 -9.83
CA LEU A 680 8.59 37.75 -8.85
C LEU A 680 9.25 36.91 -7.74
N ALA A 681 10.27 36.12 -8.08
CA ALA A 681 11.10 35.42 -7.10
C ALA A 681 11.78 36.40 -6.13
N ALA A 682 12.41 37.46 -6.66
CA ALA A 682 13.03 38.50 -5.85
C ALA A 682 12.01 39.31 -5.02
N ALA A 683 10.85 39.63 -5.58
CA ALA A 683 9.77 40.32 -4.87
C ALA A 683 9.24 39.48 -3.69
N SER A 684 9.11 38.16 -3.85
CA SER A 684 8.68 37.24 -2.79
C SER A 684 9.66 37.24 -1.61
N ALA A 685 10.96 37.21 -1.88
CA ALA A 685 11.98 37.27 -0.83
C ALA A 685 12.03 38.63 -0.11
N ASN A 686 11.84 39.74 -0.85
CA ASN A 686 11.88 41.09 -0.27
C ASN A 686 10.65 41.41 0.57
N THR A 687 9.46 40.96 0.16
CA THR A 687 8.20 41.20 0.87
C THR A 687 8.07 40.41 2.18
N ALA A 688 8.93 39.42 2.43
CA ALA A 688 9.02 38.75 3.72
C ALA A 688 9.56 39.66 4.83
N LYS A 689 10.42 40.64 4.48
CA LYS A 689 11.01 41.58 5.46
C LYS A 689 9.99 42.63 5.88
N LYS A 690 9.34 42.41 7.03
CA LYS A 690 8.34 43.34 7.61
C LYS A 690 8.98 44.66 8.05
N LYS A 691 8.20 45.76 7.98
CA LYS A 691 8.60 47.07 8.53
C LYS A 691 8.73 47.07 10.05
N ASN A 692 7.92 46.27 10.73
CA ASN A 692 8.01 46.02 12.18
C ASN A 692 8.35 44.53 12.40
N PRO A 693 9.54 44.20 12.93
CA PRO A 693 9.96 42.81 13.19
C PRO A 693 9.01 42.05 14.13
N ASP A 694 8.39 42.75 15.08
CA ASP A 694 7.54 42.14 16.12
C ASP A 694 6.09 41.93 15.66
N ALA A 695 5.71 42.45 14.50
CA ALA A 695 4.36 42.29 13.97
C ALA A 695 4.10 40.84 13.51
N ILE A 696 2.98 40.24 13.89
CA ILE A 696 2.57 38.91 13.41
C ILE A 696 2.28 38.98 11.90
N TYR A 697 2.76 37.98 11.16
CA TYR A 697 2.51 37.85 9.73
C TYR A 697 1.01 37.73 9.43
N ARG A 698 0.55 38.40 8.36
CA ARG A 698 -0.84 38.34 7.88
C ARG A 698 -0.87 37.70 6.50
N ALA A 699 -1.86 36.82 6.29
CA ALA A 699 -2.06 36.13 5.01
C ALA A 699 -2.13 37.11 3.82
N GLY A 700 -1.56 36.73 2.69
CA GLY A 700 -1.60 37.51 1.45
C GLY A 700 -0.65 38.73 1.40
N THR A 701 0.18 38.95 2.42
CA THR A 701 1.14 40.08 2.42
C THR A 701 2.44 39.77 1.69
N ASN A 702 2.78 38.50 1.47
CA ASN A 702 3.96 38.07 0.73
C ASN A 702 3.68 37.82 -0.78
N GLY A 703 4.66 38.10 -1.64
CA GLY A 703 4.56 37.93 -3.09
C GLY A 703 4.57 36.47 -3.60
N VAL A 704 4.81 35.48 -2.74
CA VAL A 704 4.95 34.06 -3.13
C VAL A 704 3.71 33.48 -3.80
N GLY A 705 2.50 33.94 -3.43
CA GLY A 705 1.25 33.53 -4.07
C GLY A 705 1.19 33.94 -5.53
N THR A 706 1.49 35.21 -5.82
CA THR A 706 1.57 35.73 -7.18
C THR A 706 2.66 35.04 -7.99
N TYR A 707 3.79 34.73 -7.36
CA TYR A 707 4.88 33.99 -8.00
C TYR A 707 4.42 32.57 -8.41
N ALA A 708 3.76 31.83 -7.52
CA ALA A 708 3.23 30.50 -7.80
C ALA A 708 2.15 30.52 -8.92
N GLN A 709 1.23 31.49 -8.89
CA GLN A 709 0.21 31.65 -9.95
C GLN A 709 0.84 31.95 -11.32
N ALA A 710 1.87 32.79 -11.36
CA ALA A 710 2.61 33.07 -12.57
C ALA A 710 3.33 31.83 -13.11
N MET A 711 3.92 31.02 -12.21
CA MET A 711 4.54 29.74 -12.57
C MET A 711 3.51 28.76 -13.15
N GLU A 712 2.35 28.61 -12.50
CA GLU A 712 1.28 27.73 -12.96
C GLU A 712 0.88 28.07 -14.41
N GLY A 713 0.55 29.34 -14.67
CA GLY A 713 0.09 29.76 -15.99
C GLY A 713 1.17 29.64 -17.08
N LEU A 714 2.42 29.98 -16.77
CA LEU A 714 3.54 29.82 -17.70
C LEU A 714 3.83 28.35 -18.03
N PHE A 715 3.81 27.47 -17.02
CA PHE A 715 4.09 26.05 -17.22
C PHE A 715 2.98 25.36 -18.00
N LEU A 716 1.72 25.74 -17.79
CA LEU A 716 0.60 25.20 -18.57
C LEU A 716 0.65 25.63 -20.04
N ALA A 717 0.99 26.89 -20.31
CA ALA A 717 1.19 27.37 -21.68
C ALA A 717 2.37 26.65 -22.35
N GLU A 718 3.44 26.36 -21.60
CA GLU A 718 4.58 25.61 -22.11
C GLU A 718 4.24 24.15 -22.40
N TYR A 719 3.46 23.50 -21.53
CA TYR A 719 3.00 22.13 -21.74
C TYR A 719 2.15 22.01 -23.03
N GLU A 720 1.30 23.01 -23.31
CA GLU A 720 0.51 23.07 -24.54
C GLU A 720 1.39 23.19 -25.80
N ASN A 721 2.44 24.03 -25.76
CA ASN A 721 3.42 24.13 -26.85
C ASN A 721 4.12 22.77 -27.08
N ILE A 722 4.55 22.10 -26.01
CA ILE A 722 5.25 20.81 -26.08
C ILE A 722 4.33 19.73 -26.66
N CYS A 723 3.08 19.65 -26.20
CA CYS A 723 2.09 18.69 -26.70
C CYS A 723 1.83 18.85 -28.21
N SER A 724 2.01 20.07 -28.73
CA SER A 724 1.76 20.39 -30.13
C SER A 724 2.97 20.17 -31.05
N ILE A 725 4.19 20.12 -30.49
CA ILE A 725 5.46 20.01 -31.26
C ILE A 725 6.07 18.61 -31.16
N PHE A 726 5.95 17.96 -30.00
CA PHE A 726 6.62 16.71 -29.66
C PHE A 726 5.66 15.52 -29.60
N THR A 727 6.23 14.31 -29.69
CA THR A 727 5.46 13.07 -29.57
C THR A 727 5.16 12.77 -28.10
N ARG A 728 4.11 11.99 -27.84
CA ARG A 728 3.64 11.70 -26.47
C ARG A 728 4.71 11.06 -25.57
N GLU A 729 5.63 10.31 -26.16
CA GLU A 729 6.74 9.66 -25.44
C GLU A 729 7.76 10.70 -24.91
N ASP A 730 7.91 11.84 -25.59
CA ASP A 730 8.87 12.89 -25.25
C ASP A 730 8.29 13.95 -24.29
N TRP A 731 6.96 14.03 -24.13
CA TRP A 731 6.30 15.13 -23.41
C TRP A 731 6.84 15.32 -21.99
N GLY A 732 6.93 14.25 -21.20
CA GLY A 732 7.40 14.30 -19.83
C GLY A 732 8.85 14.78 -19.73
N GLN A 733 9.74 14.19 -20.54
CA GLN A 733 11.16 14.52 -20.53
C GLN A 733 11.43 15.98 -20.94
N VAL A 734 10.84 16.42 -22.06
CA VAL A 734 11.03 17.79 -22.57
C VAL A 734 10.44 18.81 -21.59
N PHE A 735 9.26 18.52 -21.03
CA PHE A 735 8.63 19.41 -20.07
C PHE A 735 9.43 19.54 -18.76
N GLN A 736 9.91 18.42 -18.21
CA GLN A 736 10.79 18.43 -17.04
C GLN A 736 12.07 19.23 -17.30
N ALA A 737 12.77 18.97 -18.42
CA ALA A 737 13.99 19.68 -18.77
C ALA A 737 13.76 21.20 -18.95
N THR A 738 12.63 21.58 -19.56
CA THR A 738 12.29 22.99 -19.81
C THR A 738 11.95 23.75 -18.52
N CYS A 739 11.22 23.11 -17.59
CA CYS A 739 10.81 23.73 -16.32
C CYS A 739 11.91 23.70 -15.24
N GLN A 740 12.93 22.86 -15.38
CA GLN A 740 13.91 22.60 -14.33
C GLN A 740 14.62 23.86 -13.80
N PRO A 741 15.14 24.80 -14.63
CA PRO A 741 15.82 25.98 -14.10
C PRO A 741 14.89 26.90 -13.28
N ALA A 742 13.64 27.05 -13.69
CA ALA A 742 12.64 27.82 -12.94
C ALA A 742 12.25 27.14 -11.61
N LEU A 743 12.20 25.80 -11.57
CA LEU A 743 11.98 25.03 -10.34
C LEU A 743 13.15 25.12 -9.35
N VAL A 744 14.38 25.16 -9.86
CA VAL A 744 15.59 25.39 -9.05
C VAL A 744 15.55 26.77 -8.41
N GLU A 745 15.14 27.80 -9.16
CA GLU A 745 14.99 29.16 -8.65
C GLU A 745 13.87 29.25 -7.59
N LEU A 746 12.71 28.62 -7.82
CA LEU A 746 11.67 28.50 -6.80
C LEU A 746 12.22 27.85 -5.52
N GLY A 747 12.98 26.75 -5.64
CA GLY A 747 13.62 26.10 -4.51
C GLY A 747 14.65 26.99 -3.78
N ARG A 748 15.33 27.90 -4.49
CA ARG A 748 16.20 28.92 -3.88
C ARG A 748 15.37 29.94 -3.08
N THR A 749 14.34 30.51 -3.68
CA THR A 749 13.44 31.48 -3.01
C THR A 749 12.78 30.88 -1.78
N LEU A 750 12.26 29.65 -1.87
CA LEU A 750 11.65 28.96 -0.73
C LEU A 750 12.65 28.73 0.41
N ARG A 751 13.93 28.44 0.11
CA ARG A 751 14.98 28.32 1.14
C ARG A 751 15.31 29.66 1.80
N GLU A 752 15.35 30.75 1.03
CA GLU A 752 15.57 32.10 1.57
C GLU A 752 14.42 32.50 2.51
N LEU A 753 13.17 32.28 2.09
CA LEU A 753 11.99 32.48 2.92
C LEU A 753 12.04 31.60 4.17
N ASN A 754 12.41 30.33 4.03
CA ASN A 754 12.54 29.42 5.17
C ASN A 754 13.57 29.90 6.20
N ASN A 755 14.72 30.41 5.74
CA ASN A 755 15.74 30.95 6.63
C ASN A 755 15.26 32.19 7.36
N HIS A 756 14.50 33.06 6.69
CA HIS A 756 13.87 34.22 7.32
C HIS A 756 12.87 33.81 8.41
N ILE A 757 12.02 32.82 8.11
CA ILE A 757 11.03 32.27 9.06
C ILE A 757 11.73 31.66 10.28
N LYS A 758 12.79 30.87 10.07
CA LYS A 758 13.56 30.27 11.17
C LYS A 758 14.17 31.32 12.10
N ALA A 759 14.56 32.48 11.58
CA ALA A 759 15.10 33.57 12.39
C ALA A 759 14.02 34.29 13.21
N HIS A 760 12.75 34.26 12.79
CA HIS A 760 11.64 34.98 13.41
C HIS A 760 10.43 34.05 13.69
N MET A 761 10.70 32.86 14.22
CA MET A 761 9.69 31.79 14.37
C MET A 761 8.37 32.23 15.04
N PRO A 762 8.38 33.00 16.15
CA PRO A 762 7.14 33.38 16.84
C PRO A 762 6.16 34.22 16.00
N THR A 763 6.69 35.03 15.07
CA THR A 763 5.88 36.00 14.30
C THR A 763 5.69 35.59 12.84
N ASP A 764 6.64 34.86 12.25
CA ASP A 764 6.65 34.51 10.82
C ASP A 764 6.38 33.03 10.51
N CYS A 765 6.11 32.18 11.50
CA CYS A 765 5.69 30.79 11.25
C CYS A 765 4.42 30.67 10.37
N TYR A 766 3.53 31.67 10.42
CA TYR A 766 2.34 31.74 9.57
C TYR A 766 2.64 31.83 8.08
N LEU A 767 3.74 32.50 7.71
CA LEU A 767 4.22 32.53 6.33
C LEU A 767 4.60 31.11 5.86
N ALA A 768 5.12 30.25 6.75
CA ALA A 768 5.39 28.86 6.42
C ALA A 768 4.10 28.09 6.11
N TYR A 769 3.03 28.31 6.87
CA TYR A 769 1.72 27.69 6.63
C TYR A 769 1.15 28.11 5.27
N GLU A 770 1.21 29.40 4.95
CA GLU A 770 0.74 29.91 3.67
C GLU A 770 1.58 29.38 2.48
N ILE A 771 2.91 29.33 2.60
CA ILE A 771 3.78 28.74 1.57
C ILE A 771 3.43 27.26 1.34
N VAL A 772 3.17 26.51 2.41
CA VAL A 772 2.77 25.09 2.31
C VAL A 772 1.46 24.95 1.55
N GLU A 773 0.46 25.79 1.78
CA GLU A 773 -0.79 25.79 1.03
C GLU A 773 -0.56 26.13 -0.45
N ILE A 774 0.09 27.26 -0.72
CA ILE A 774 0.29 27.80 -2.08
C ILE A 774 1.05 26.80 -2.96
N VAL A 775 2.19 26.28 -2.48
CA VAL A 775 3.03 25.38 -3.28
C VAL A 775 2.38 24.00 -3.41
N SER A 776 1.63 23.54 -2.40
CA SER A 776 0.86 22.29 -2.52
C SER A 776 -0.28 22.44 -3.54
N SER A 777 -0.96 23.59 -3.57
CA SER A 777 -1.98 23.89 -4.59
C SER A 777 -1.37 23.94 -5.99
N LEU A 778 -0.26 24.65 -6.16
CA LEU A 778 0.48 24.70 -7.42
C LEU A 778 0.85 23.29 -7.91
N SER A 779 1.39 22.45 -7.02
CA SER A 779 1.76 21.07 -7.33
C SER A 779 0.57 20.21 -7.75
N ASN A 780 -0.57 20.33 -7.06
CA ASN A 780 -1.77 19.55 -7.39
C ASN A 780 -2.41 20.01 -8.71
N ASN A 781 -2.45 21.32 -8.96
CA ASN A 781 -3.00 21.89 -10.19
C ASN A 781 -2.16 21.45 -11.41
N LEU A 782 -0.83 21.55 -11.31
CA LEU A 782 0.06 21.11 -12.39
C LEU A 782 -0.04 19.60 -12.62
N GLU A 783 0.04 18.78 -11.57
CA GLU A 783 -0.11 17.32 -11.68
C GLU A 783 -1.43 16.93 -12.38
N SER A 784 -2.54 17.55 -12.00
CA SER A 784 -3.86 17.22 -12.56
C SER A 784 -3.98 17.50 -14.07
N ARG A 785 -3.16 18.42 -14.59
CA ARG A 785 -3.24 18.88 -15.98
C ARG A 785 -2.11 18.36 -16.85
N THR A 786 -0.92 18.15 -16.29
CA THR A 786 0.29 17.76 -17.04
C THR A 786 0.76 16.35 -16.69
N GLY A 787 0.38 15.82 -15.53
CA GLY A 787 0.87 14.53 -15.00
C GLY A 787 2.32 14.55 -14.52
N GLU A 788 2.95 15.72 -14.42
CA GLU A 788 4.39 15.90 -14.23
C GLU A 788 4.73 16.94 -13.14
N LEU A 789 6.00 16.97 -12.70
CA LEU A 789 6.62 17.96 -11.78
C LEU A 789 6.25 17.86 -10.29
N LYS A 790 5.31 17.00 -9.89
CA LYS A 790 4.91 16.84 -8.48
C LYS A 790 6.08 16.49 -7.56
N SER A 791 6.97 15.60 -7.99
CA SER A 791 8.16 15.19 -7.21
C SER A 791 9.12 16.37 -6.98
N SER A 792 9.40 17.15 -8.01
CA SER A 792 10.28 18.33 -7.95
C SER A 792 9.72 19.44 -7.06
N LEU A 793 8.41 19.71 -7.16
CA LEU A 793 7.74 20.70 -6.30
C LEU A 793 7.68 20.25 -4.83
N ALA A 794 7.39 18.96 -4.59
CA ALA A 794 7.41 18.39 -3.25
C ALA A 794 8.81 18.46 -2.62
N ALA A 795 9.87 18.20 -3.41
CA ALA A 795 11.25 18.31 -2.95
C ALA A 795 11.61 19.75 -2.53
N SER A 796 11.22 20.74 -3.33
CA SER A 796 11.43 22.17 -3.03
C SER A 796 10.63 22.65 -1.81
N LEU A 797 9.44 22.09 -1.56
CA LEU A 797 8.59 22.47 -0.43
C LEU A 797 9.02 21.84 0.90
N ARG A 798 9.68 20.68 0.87
CA ARG A 798 10.03 19.88 2.05
C ARG A 798 10.70 20.70 3.18
N PRO A 799 11.71 21.56 2.92
CA PRO A 799 12.36 22.31 4.00
C PRO A 799 11.44 23.29 4.73
N VAL A 800 10.47 23.90 4.04
CA VAL A 800 9.50 24.82 4.65
C VAL A 800 8.46 24.03 5.44
N ARG A 801 8.00 22.90 4.91
CA ARG A 801 7.05 22.02 5.62
C ARG A 801 7.62 21.50 6.94
N GLU A 802 8.90 21.14 6.99
CA GLU A 802 9.55 20.72 8.25
C GLU A 802 9.68 21.87 9.25
N THR A 803 9.98 23.09 8.79
CA THR A 803 9.96 24.28 9.66
C THR A 803 8.57 24.52 10.24
N ALA A 804 7.52 24.41 9.41
CA ALA A 804 6.13 24.56 9.82
C ALA A 804 5.67 23.48 10.83
N LYS A 805 6.22 22.27 10.77
CA LYS A 805 5.99 21.25 11.81
C LYS A 805 6.69 21.63 13.11
N SER A 806 7.96 22.03 13.02
CA SER A 806 8.76 22.37 14.20
C SER A 806 8.26 23.61 14.94
N SER A 807 7.61 24.56 14.24
CA SER A 807 7.06 25.78 14.85
C SER A 807 5.98 25.47 15.88
N LEU A 808 5.17 24.43 15.68
CA LEU A 808 4.10 24.07 16.63
C LEU A 808 4.64 23.74 18.03
N ALA A 809 5.75 23.00 18.09
CA ALA A 809 6.45 22.68 19.33
C ALA A 809 7.18 23.90 19.93
N GLU A 810 7.81 24.72 19.08
CA GLU A 810 8.52 25.92 19.54
C GLU A 810 7.55 26.95 20.14
N LEU A 811 6.35 27.13 19.58
CA LEU A 811 5.32 28.02 20.12
C LEU A 811 4.81 27.57 21.51
N LEU A 812 4.74 26.26 21.74
CA LEU A 812 4.42 25.70 23.07
C LEU A 812 5.54 26.00 24.08
N GLU A 813 6.79 25.76 23.70
CA GLU A 813 7.94 26.06 24.56
C GLU A 813 8.12 27.56 24.81
N GLU A 814 7.83 28.40 23.84
CA GLU A 814 7.81 29.86 24.01
C GLU A 814 6.79 30.28 25.08
N THR A 815 5.61 29.65 25.10
CA THR A 815 4.57 29.91 26.12
C THR A 815 5.10 29.60 27.51
N LYS A 816 5.77 28.45 27.67
CA LYS A 816 6.43 28.07 28.94
C LYS A 816 7.53 29.05 29.34
N ARG A 817 8.37 29.48 28.40
CA ARG A 817 9.46 30.45 28.66
C ARG A 817 8.91 31.81 29.08
N LYS A 818 7.89 32.33 28.39
CA LYS A 818 7.24 33.61 28.74
C LYS A 818 6.69 33.59 30.17
N VAL A 819 5.99 32.53 30.55
CA VAL A 819 5.47 32.38 31.93
C VAL A 819 6.58 32.16 32.95
N GLY A 820 7.58 31.34 32.63
CA GLY A 820 8.73 31.08 33.51
C GLY A 820 9.59 32.31 33.78
N GLY A 821 9.67 33.23 32.81
CA GLY A 821 10.43 34.48 32.91
C GLY A 821 9.77 35.60 33.73
N LEU A 822 8.51 35.43 34.15
CA LEU A 822 7.80 36.44 34.94
C LEU A 822 8.45 36.62 36.32
N GLN A 823 8.97 37.80 36.63
CA GLN A 823 9.63 38.04 37.92
C GLN A 823 8.66 38.31 39.08
N THR A 824 7.48 38.88 38.78
CA THR A 824 6.45 39.22 39.77
C THR A 824 5.07 38.83 39.26
N LEU A 825 4.14 38.55 40.18
CA LEU A 825 2.72 38.38 39.90
C LEU A 825 1.90 39.32 40.79
N PRO A 826 0.73 39.78 40.32
CA PRO A 826 -0.14 40.63 41.12
C PRO A 826 -0.54 39.93 42.44
N PRO A 827 -0.30 40.54 43.62
CA PRO A 827 -0.55 39.92 44.91
C PRO A 827 -2.05 39.73 45.23
N ASP A 828 -2.92 40.42 44.49
CA ASP A 828 -4.37 40.39 44.55
C ASP A 828 -5.01 39.35 43.61
N GLY A 829 -4.20 38.65 42.79
CA GLY A 829 -4.66 37.66 41.83
C GLY A 829 -5.16 38.21 40.50
N ALA A 830 -4.83 39.47 40.15
CA ALA A 830 -5.21 40.06 38.86
C ALA A 830 -4.66 39.27 37.65
N PRO A 831 -5.37 39.25 36.51
CA PRO A 831 -4.94 38.55 35.31
C PRO A 831 -3.71 39.21 34.66
N ILE A 832 -2.98 38.42 33.87
CA ILE A 832 -1.74 38.87 33.21
C ILE A 832 -1.83 38.77 31.67
N PRO A 833 -1.14 39.65 30.91
CA PRO A 833 -1.28 39.72 29.45
C PRO A 833 -0.98 38.42 28.70
N VAL A 834 -0.05 37.60 29.20
CA VAL A 834 0.36 36.34 28.54
C VAL A 834 -0.81 35.36 28.34
N VAL A 835 -1.84 35.43 29.20
CA VAL A 835 -3.07 34.63 29.04
C VAL A 835 -3.78 35.03 27.76
N SER A 836 -4.07 36.33 27.60
CA SER A 836 -4.75 36.86 26.43
C SER A 836 -3.93 36.73 25.15
N GLU A 837 -2.61 36.97 25.22
CA GLU A 837 -1.69 36.80 24.07
C GLU A 837 -1.70 35.36 23.54
N THR A 838 -1.73 34.36 24.43
CA THR A 838 -1.71 32.94 24.04
C THR A 838 -2.98 32.55 23.31
N ILE A 839 -4.14 33.02 23.77
CA ILE A 839 -5.43 32.73 23.10
C ILE A 839 -5.56 33.52 21.80
N GLN A 840 -5.12 34.77 21.76
CA GLN A 840 -5.09 35.56 20.52
C GLN A 840 -4.23 34.89 19.44
N ARG A 841 -3.11 34.27 19.81
CA ARG A 841 -2.29 33.48 18.89
C ARG A 841 -3.06 32.26 18.33
N LEU A 842 -3.76 31.52 19.18
CA LEU A 842 -4.59 30.39 18.73
C LEU A 842 -5.71 30.85 17.79
N GLN A 843 -6.32 32.01 18.05
CA GLN A 843 -7.31 32.62 17.15
C GLN A 843 -6.68 32.95 15.78
N SER A 844 -5.49 33.55 15.73
CA SER A 844 -4.78 33.83 14.48
C SER A 844 -4.40 32.56 13.70
N MET A 845 -4.20 31.43 14.37
CA MET A 845 -3.94 30.15 13.69
C MET A 845 -5.17 29.60 12.96
N VAL A 846 -6.40 29.99 13.36
CA VAL A 846 -7.64 29.56 12.67
C VAL A 846 -7.70 30.08 11.24
N ASP A 847 -7.15 31.27 10.96
CA ASP A 847 -7.04 31.82 9.60
C ASP A 847 -6.22 30.92 8.66
N PHE A 848 -5.36 30.06 9.22
CA PHE A 848 -4.50 29.11 8.51
C PHE A 848 -4.92 27.66 8.76
N LEU A 849 -6.19 27.41 9.11
CA LEU A 849 -6.67 26.08 9.52
C LEU A 849 -6.43 25.01 8.44
N ARG A 850 -6.59 25.34 7.16
CA ARG A 850 -6.40 24.38 6.06
C ARG A 850 -4.95 23.89 5.92
N PRO A 851 -3.93 24.77 5.80
CA PRO A 851 -2.53 24.33 5.78
C PRO A 851 -2.12 23.68 7.09
N ILE A 852 -2.57 24.20 8.23
CA ILE A 852 -2.25 23.62 9.54
C ILE A 852 -2.82 22.20 9.65
N SER A 853 -4.07 21.97 9.23
CA SER A 853 -4.68 20.63 9.21
C SER A 853 -3.84 19.64 8.40
N SER A 854 -3.35 20.04 7.23
CA SER A 854 -2.46 19.22 6.39
C SER A 854 -1.13 18.91 7.09
N ILE A 855 -0.55 19.89 7.79
CA ILE A 855 0.66 19.71 8.59
C ILE A 855 0.41 18.79 9.79
N MET A 856 -0.73 18.96 10.48
CA MET A 856 -1.15 18.18 11.64
C MET A 856 -1.36 16.71 11.30
N VAL A 857 -2.03 16.41 10.18
CA VAL A 857 -2.15 15.04 9.67
C VAL A 857 -0.78 14.42 9.40
N SER A 858 0.17 15.20 8.85
CA SER A 858 1.54 14.71 8.63
C SER A 858 2.36 14.57 9.91
N LEU A 859 2.03 15.30 10.97
CA LEU A 859 2.74 15.28 12.25
C LEU A 859 2.20 14.17 13.17
N GLY A 860 0.92 13.82 13.03
CA GLY A 860 0.19 12.91 13.91
C GLY A 860 -0.25 13.60 15.20
N ASP A 861 -1.32 13.09 15.82
CA ASP A 861 -1.81 13.61 17.09
C ASP A 861 -0.75 13.51 18.20
N GLY A 862 -0.55 14.59 18.94
CA GLY A 862 0.48 14.72 19.98
C GLY A 862 1.92 14.92 19.48
N GLY A 863 2.18 14.94 18.17
CA GLY A 863 3.54 15.07 17.62
C GLY A 863 4.24 16.41 17.90
N TRP A 864 3.51 17.43 18.39
CA TRP A 864 4.05 18.72 18.85
C TRP A 864 4.64 18.70 20.26
N LYS A 865 4.43 17.64 21.06
CA LYS A 865 4.90 17.56 22.44
C LYS A 865 6.40 17.23 22.57
N SER A 866 7.05 16.77 21.51
CA SER A 866 8.46 16.37 21.52
C SER A 866 9.31 17.28 20.64
N ALA A 867 9.93 18.30 21.24
CA ALA A 867 10.98 19.09 20.59
C ALA A 867 12.28 18.27 20.35
N ALA A 868 12.39 17.07 20.92
CA ALA A 868 13.52 16.15 20.73
C ALA A 868 13.45 15.37 19.42
N ALA A 869 12.26 15.20 18.82
CA ALA A 869 12.10 14.45 17.57
C ALA A 869 12.57 15.21 16.32
N SER A 870 12.72 16.54 16.37
CA SER A 870 13.04 17.38 15.21
C SER A 870 14.51 17.81 15.11
N ARG A 871 15.35 17.51 16.12
CA ARG A 871 16.78 17.87 16.17
C ARG A 871 17.71 16.66 16.25
N GLY A 872 17.57 15.74 15.30
CA GLY A 872 18.63 14.79 14.90
C GLY A 872 18.91 13.61 15.84
N GLY A 873 19.06 12.43 15.25
CA GLY A 873 19.62 11.24 15.88
C GLY A 873 18.59 10.18 16.24
N ALA A 874 18.78 8.98 15.69
CA ALA A 874 18.05 7.77 16.03
C ALA A 874 18.05 7.53 17.56
N GLY A 875 16.87 7.43 18.16
CA GLY A 875 16.72 7.14 19.58
C GLY A 875 15.23 7.05 19.95
N ASP A 876 14.87 5.90 20.50
CA ASP A 876 13.50 5.43 20.74
C ASP A 876 12.63 6.38 21.58
N ALA A 877 11.63 6.98 20.95
CA ALA A 877 10.38 7.33 21.58
C ALA A 877 9.27 7.05 20.57
N ILE A 878 8.70 5.85 20.65
CA ILE A 878 7.58 5.40 19.81
C ILE A 878 6.41 6.37 20.03
N PRO A 879 5.96 7.11 19.01
CA PRO A 879 4.70 7.85 19.09
C PRO A 879 3.57 6.85 19.37
N SER A 880 2.72 7.14 20.36
CA SER A 880 1.62 6.25 20.74
C SER A 880 0.77 5.88 19.53
N LEU A 881 0.31 4.62 19.44
CA LEU A 881 -0.56 4.06 18.39
C LEU A 881 -1.80 4.90 18.02
N ALA A 882 -2.18 5.91 18.80
CA ALA A 882 -3.20 6.90 18.48
C ALA A 882 -2.77 7.96 17.42
N SER A 883 -1.47 8.08 17.09
CA SER A 883 -0.96 9.11 16.17
C SER A 883 -1.03 8.71 14.68
N PHE A 884 -1.54 7.52 14.36
CA PHE A 884 -1.66 7.00 12.98
C PHE A 884 -3.06 6.47 12.70
N ASP A 885 -4.07 7.22 13.11
CA ASP A 885 -5.43 7.00 12.61
C ASP A 885 -5.48 7.47 11.14
N ILE A 886 -5.61 6.53 10.20
CA ILE A 886 -5.58 6.79 8.74
C ILE A 886 -6.89 7.50 8.26
N GLY A 887 -7.63 8.11 9.19
CA GLY A 887 -8.81 8.93 8.94
C GLY A 887 -8.96 10.15 9.88
N ALA A 888 -7.93 10.53 10.66
CA ALA A 888 -8.06 11.68 11.56
C ALA A 888 -8.25 12.99 10.79
N ASP A 889 -9.38 13.66 11.03
CA ASP A 889 -9.63 15.01 10.53
C ASP A 889 -8.56 15.96 11.09
N GLY A 890 -7.79 16.61 10.22
CA GLY A 890 -6.73 17.54 10.65
C GLY A 890 -7.25 18.69 11.52
N ARG A 891 -8.56 18.99 11.46
CA ARG A 891 -9.22 19.94 12.36
C ARG A 891 -9.32 19.41 13.80
N GLU A 892 -9.58 18.12 13.97
CA GLU A 892 -9.64 17.47 15.28
C GLU A 892 -8.26 17.42 15.94
N ILE A 893 -7.22 17.11 15.17
CA ILE A 893 -5.83 17.16 15.65
C ILE A 893 -5.45 18.59 16.07
N PHE A 894 -5.86 19.61 15.29
CA PHE A 894 -5.65 21.01 15.67
C PHE A 894 -6.43 21.39 16.95
N ALA A 895 -7.65 20.89 17.13
CA ALA A 895 -8.39 21.08 18.38
C ALA A 895 -7.64 20.48 19.58
N HIS A 896 -7.03 19.30 19.44
CA HIS A 896 -6.17 18.72 20.48
C HIS A 896 -4.95 19.60 20.78
N TYR A 897 -4.27 20.12 19.75
CA TYR A 897 -3.16 21.07 19.92
C TYR A 897 -3.59 22.32 20.72
N CYS A 898 -4.76 22.88 20.43
CA CYS A 898 -5.30 24.01 21.19
C CYS A 898 -5.54 23.64 22.65
N THR A 899 -6.16 22.49 22.93
CA THR A 899 -6.37 22.04 24.32
C THR A 899 -5.06 21.80 25.08
N ASP A 900 -4.06 21.21 24.43
CA ASP A 900 -2.74 21.02 25.02
C ASP A 900 -2.02 22.34 25.28
N THR A 901 -2.15 23.32 24.37
CA THR A 901 -1.57 24.65 24.55
C THR A 901 -2.17 25.36 25.77
N ILE A 902 -3.50 25.26 25.93
CA ILE A 902 -4.22 25.81 27.08
C ILE A 902 -3.78 25.10 28.37
N ASP A 903 -3.68 23.78 28.36
CA ASP A 903 -3.24 23.02 29.55
C ASP A 903 -1.79 23.36 29.94
N VAL A 904 -0.88 23.41 28.97
CA VAL A 904 0.52 23.84 29.18
C VAL A 904 0.60 25.24 29.78
N LEU A 905 -0.20 26.19 29.28
CA LEU A 905 -0.29 27.53 29.84
C LEU A 905 -0.74 27.47 31.30
N MET A 906 -1.82 26.74 31.61
CA MET A 906 -2.36 26.63 32.96
C MET A 906 -1.42 25.94 33.96
N VAL A 907 -0.71 24.88 33.52
CA VAL A 907 0.33 24.21 34.31
C VAL A 907 1.47 25.18 34.64
N ALA A 908 1.97 25.92 33.64
CA ALA A 908 3.04 26.88 33.83
C ALA A 908 2.63 28.01 34.77
N LEU A 909 1.39 28.50 34.64
CA LEU A 909 0.83 29.55 35.50
C LEU A 909 0.68 29.08 36.95
N ASP A 910 0.16 27.86 37.20
CA ASP A 910 0.07 27.30 38.56
C ASP A 910 1.44 27.10 39.19
N ALA A 911 2.41 26.57 38.44
CA ALA A 911 3.78 26.39 38.92
C ALA A 911 4.42 27.74 39.29
N ARG A 912 4.28 28.76 38.44
CA ARG A 912 4.83 30.10 38.71
C ARG A 912 4.10 30.80 39.85
N ALA A 913 2.78 30.67 39.92
CA ALA A 913 1.98 31.22 41.00
C ALA A 913 2.36 30.64 42.37
N ARG A 914 2.65 29.34 42.47
CA ARG A 914 3.12 28.71 43.73
C ARG A 914 4.48 29.24 44.19
N VAL A 915 5.34 29.65 43.26
CA VAL A 915 6.67 30.19 43.59
C VAL A 915 6.57 31.66 44.03
N LEU A 916 5.76 32.46 43.34
CA LEU A 916 5.72 33.92 43.55
C LEU A 916 4.62 34.37 44.52
N LEU A 917 3.53 33.62 44.68
CA LEU A 917 2.46 33.90 45.63
C LEU A 917 2.56 32.91 46.80
N GLN A 918 2.72 33.43 48.02
CA GLN A 918 2.93 32.58 49.21
C GLN A 918 1.63 32.03 49.82
N LYS A 919 0.48 32.65 49.55
CA LYS A 919 -0.81 32.30 50.13
C LYS A 919 -1.69 31.56 49.11
N LYS A 920 -2.47 30.58 49.57
CA LYS A 920 -3.32 29.74 48.71
C LYS A 920 -4.50 30.51 48.08
N SER A 921 -5.10 31.46 48.81
CA SER A 921 -6.26 32.21 48.30
C SER A 921 -5.94 33.09 47.08
N PRO A 922 -4.84 33.89 47.06
CA PRO A 922 -4.42 34.62 45.85
C PRO A 922 -4.12 33.71 44.66
N ILE A 923 -3.52 32.52 44.88
CA ILE A 923 -3.28 31.53 43.82
C ILE A 923 -4.63 31.04 43.25
N GLY A 924 -5.60 30.75 44.13
CA GLY A 924 -6.94 30.35 43.72
C GLY A 924 -7.67 31.40 42.88
N VAL A 925 -7.59 32.67 43.27
CA VAL A 925 -8.14 33.81 42.51
C VAL A 925 -7.47 33.96 41.15
N PHE A 926 -6.14 33.93 41.11
CA PHE A 926 -5.37 34.08 39.89
C PHE A 926 -5.70 33.01 38.83
N LEU A 927 -5.80 31.75 39.25
CA LEU A 927 -6.15 30.64 38.36
C LEU A 927 -7.61 30.74 37.87
N ALA A 928 -8.55 31.11 38.74
CA ALA A 928 -9.95 31.25 38.37
C ALA A 928 -10.20 32.42 37.40
N ASN A 929 -9.52 33.55 37.58
CA ASN A 929 -9.52 34.67 36.64
C ASN A 929 -8.96 34.24 35.27
N SER A 930 -7.83 33.53 35.28
CA SER A 930 -7.18 33.05 34.05
C SER A 930 -8.10 32.11 33.25
N VAL A 931 -8.77 31.16 33.92
CA VAL A 931 -9.74 30.25 33.27
C VAL A 931 -10.91 31.02 32.66
N THR A 932 -11.48 31.98 33.40
CA THR A 932 -12.65 32.76 32.95
C THR A 932 -12.33 33.61 31.72
N ILE A 933 -11.12 34.20 31.67
CA ILE A 933 -10.66 34.98 30.51
C ILE A 933 -10.44 34.07 29.29
N ILE A 934 -9.81 32.91 29.48
CA ILE A 934 -9.61 31.94 28.40
C ILE A 934 -10.95 31.51 27.80
N GLU A 935 -11.89 31.10 28.65
CA GLU A 935 -13.24 30.69 28.22
C GLU A 935 -13.97 31.81 27.46
N ARG A 936 -13.96 33.04 28.00
CA ARG A 936 -14.57 34.20 27.36
C ARG A 936 -13.95 34.53 26.00
N MET A 937 -12.62 34.40 25.86
CA MET A 937 -11.94 34.65 24.60
C MET A 937 -12.18 33.55 23.56
N ILE A 938 -12.36 32.29 23.98
CA ILE A 938 -12.70 31.19 23.08
C ILE A 938 -14.14 31.32 22.58
N GLN A 939 -15.10 31.59 23.48
CA GLN A 939 -16.53 31.70 23.12
C GLN A 939 -16.83 32.88 22.18
N ASN A 940 -16.02 33.94 22.22
CA ASN A 940 -16.19 35.12 21.37
C ASN A 940 -15.42 35.05 20.03
N SER A 941 -14.91 33.88 19.63
CA SER A 941 -14.17 33.71 18.37
C SER A 941 -14.56 32.44 17.62
N ASP A 942 -14.08 32.33 16.37
CA ASP A 942 -14.26 31.13 15.52
C ASP A 942 -13.62 29.86 16.12
N LEU A 943 -12.83 30.00 17.18
CA LEU A 943 -12.27 28.90 17.95
C LEU A 943 -13.33 28.14 18.74
N ALA A 944 -14.48 28.77 19.05
CA ALA A 944 -15.61 28.13 19.72
C ALA A 944 -16.09 26.90 18.96
N ALA A 945 -16.25 27.00 17.62
CA ALA A 945 -16.71 25.90 16.78
C ALA A 945 -15.81 24.65 16.85
N LEU A 946 -14.53 24.81 17.21
CA LEU A 946 -13.56 23.72 17.34
C LEU A 946 -13.46 23.17 18.77
N LEU A 947 -13.72 23.99 19.79
CA LEU A 947 -13.41 23.67 21.19
C LEU A 947 -14.62 23.50 22.11
N ASP A 948 -15.84 23.85 21.71
CA ASP A 948 -17.00 23.90 22.60
C ASP A 948 -17.27 22.57 23.33
N SER A 949 -17.14 21.44 22.61
CA SER A 949 -17.29 20.09 23.17
C SER A 949 -16.13 19.64 24.08
N ARG A 950 -15.03 20.41 24.11
CA ARG A 950 -13.74 20.07 24.73
C ARG A 950 -13.34 21.05 25.84
N LEU A 951 -14.14 22.07 26.13
CA LEU A 951 -13.90 23.03 27.21
C LEU A 951 -13.92 22.41 28.61
N GLN A 952 -14.31 21.14 28.77
CA GLN A 952 -14.21 20.41 30.04
C GLN A 952 -12.79 20.40 30.63
N VAL A 953 -11.75 20.54 29.79
CA VAL A 953 -10.35 20.67 30.25
C VAL A 953 -10.14 21.90 31.12
N LEU A 954 -10.93 22.97 30.96
CA LEU A 954 -10.85 24.15 31.83
C LEU A 954 -11.49 23.91 33.21
N GLU A 955 -12.45 22.98 33.30
CA GLU A 955 -13.19 22.74 34.53
C GLU A 955 -12.31 22.14 35.63
N GLN A 956 -11.31 21.33 35.26
CA GLN A 956 -10.33 20.81 36.24
C GLN A 956 -9.55 21.96 36.90
N TRP A 957 -9.21 23.00 36.13
CA TRP A 957 -8.47 24.17 36.59
C TRP A 957 -9.36 25.10 37.40
N ARG A 958 -10.63 25.27 37.00
CA ARG A 958 -11.65 25.99 37.79
C ARG A 958 -11.85 25.34 39.16
N LYS A 959 -12.00 24.02 39.21
CA LYS A 959 -12.13 23.26 40.46
C LYS A 959 -10.90 23.37 41.35
N LYS A 960 -9.69 23.34 40.75
CA LYS A 960 -8.43 23.52 41.47
C LYS A 960 -8.31 24.91 42.08
N GLY A 961 -8.62 25.96 41.31
CA GLY A 961 -8.68 27.34 41.82
C GLY A 961 -9.67 27.50 42.98
N THR A 962 -10.87 26.93 42.82
CA THR A 962 -11.92 26.93 43.85
C THR A 962 -11.51 26.17 45.11
N THR A 963 -10.84 25.03 44.97
CA THR A 963 -10.36 24.25 46.12
C THR A 963 -9.29 25.02 46.91
N LEU A 964 -8.34 25.66 46.23
CA LEU A 964 -7.30 26.47 46.86
C LEU A 964 -7.89 27.70 47.57
N TYR A 965 -8.96 28.27 47.01
CA TYR A 965 -9.66 29.39 47.61
C TYR A 965 -10.48 28.98 48.84
N THR A 966 -11.28 27.92 48.72
CA THR A 966 -12.18 27.43 49.78
C THR A 966 -11.46 26.73 50.94
N GLU A 967 -10.16 26.44 50.83
CA GLU A 967 -9.37 25.88 51.93
C GLU A 967 -9.38 26.78 53.17
N THR A 968 -9.36 28.12 52.99
CA THR A 968 -9.49 29.05 54.12
C THR A 968 -10.86 28.96 54.81
N CYS A 969 -11.90 28.60 54.08
CA CYS A 969 -13.23 28.38 54.64
C CYS A 969 -13.27 27.11 55.50
N LYS A 970 -12.49 26.09 55.13
CA LYS A 970 -12.36 24.85 55.94
C LYS A 970 -11.68 25.13 57.27
N ASP A 971 -10.61 25.92 57.27
CA ASP A 971 -9.89 26.31 58.50
C ASP A 971 -10.83 27.03 59.48
N ILE A 972 -11.68 27.93 58.97
CA ILE A 972 -12.70 28.65 59.77
C ILE A 972 -13.79 27.70 60.27
N SER A 973 -14.20 26.74 59.43
CA SER A 973 -15.24 25.76 59.76
C SER A 973 -14.83 24.85 60.93
N VAL A 974 -13.53 24.64 61.17
CA VAL A 974 -13.01 23.87 62.32
C VAL A 974 -13.52 24.43 63.65
N HIS A 975 -13.63 25.76 63.77
CA HIS A 975 -14.12 26.41 64.98
C HIS A 975 -15.62 26.15 65.25
N LEU A 976 -16.36 25.68 64.24
CA LEU A 976 -17.80 25.41 64.31
C LEU A 976 -18.13 23.92 64.52
N PHE A 977 -17.15 23.01 64.49
CA PHE A 977 -17.37 21.59 64.75
C PHE A 977 -17.39 21.25 66.24
N ASP A 978 -18.26 20.32 66.63
CA ASP A 978 -18.33 19.77 67.98
C ASP A 978 -17.62 18.42 68.08
N VAL A 979 -16.81 18.23 69.13
CA VAL A 979 -16.37 16.89 69.55
C VAL A 979 -17.48 16.34 70.44
N ILE A 980 -18.24 15.36 69.94
CA ILE A 980 -19.22 14.67 70.76
C ILE A 980 -18.46 13.87 71.82
N HIS A 981 -18.41 14.36 73.05
CA HIS A 981 -18.02 13.54 74.19
C HIS A 981 -19.13 12.50 74.41
N THR A 982 -18.97 11.30 73.87
CA THR A 982 -19.74 10.14 74.32
C THR A 982 -19.25 9.79 75.73
N SER A 983 -19.87 10.37 76.76
CA SER A 983 -19.73 9.87 78.12
C SER A 983 -20.35 8.47 78.20
N ARG A 984 -19.51 7.45 78.37
CA ARG A 984 -19.94 6.14 78.88
C ARG A 984 -20.45 6.34 80.31
N GLY A 985 -21.76 6.32 80.49
CA GLY A 985 -22.39 6.25 81.81
C GLY A 985 -23.78 6.89 81.86
N GLY A 986 -24.82 6.04 81.85
CA GLY A 986 -26.21 6.44 82.07
C GLY A 986 -27.10 6.19 80.85
N GLY A 987 -28.03 5.23 80.97
CA GLY A 987 -28.97 4.86 79.91
C GLY A 987 -29.87 6.03 79.50
N GLY A 988 -29.66 6.52 78.28
CA GLY A 988 -30.54 7.46 77.58
C GLY A 988 -30.31 7.27 76.08
N GLY A 989 -31.37 6.92 75.35
CA GLY A 989 -31.30 6.60 73.93
C GLY A 989 -30.75 7.75 73.07
N ARG A 990 -30.13 7.40 71.94
CA ARG A 990 -29.77 8.32 70.85
C ARG A 990 -30.97 9.21 70.49
N PRO A 991 -30.83 10.54 70.38
CA PRO A 991 -31.86 11.35 69.74
C PRO A 991 -31.93 10.99 68.26
N ALA A 992 -33.13 10.68 67.77
CA ALA A 992 -33.39 10.48 66.35
C ALA A 992 -33.20 11.82 65.59
N SER A 993 -32.55 11.74 64.44
CA SER A 993 -32.37 12.88 63.54
C SER A 993 -33.70 13.26 62.89
N GLY A 994 -34.35 14.30 63.41
CA GLY A 994 -35.50 14.92 62.76
C GLY A 994 -36.50 15.51 63.75
N GLN A 995 -36.64 16.83 63.70
CA GLN A 995 -37.72 17.64 64.29
C GLN A 995 -37.76 17.73 65.83
N GLY A 996 -37.11 18.78 66.35
CA GLY A 996 -37.33 19.34 67.67
C GLY A 996 -36.49 20.62 67.79
N ALA A 997 -37.09 21.73 68.20
CA ALA A 997 -36.36 22.97 68.46
C ALA A 997 -35.25 22.67 69.48
N VAL A 998 -33.99 22.90 69.09
CA VAL A 998 -32.85 22.72 69.97
C VAL A 998 -32.88 23.86 70.98
N ASP A 999 -33.34 23.59 72.20
CA ASP A 999 -33.35 24.59 73.26
C ASP A 999 -31.92 24.81 73.78
N SER A 1000 -31.27 25.88 73.30
CA SER A 1000 -29.90 26.25 73.70
C SER A 1000 -29.76 26.42 75.22
N ALA A 1001 -30.80 26.92 75.90
CA ALA A 1001 -30.84 27.09 77.35
C ALA A 1001 -30.66 25.76 78.09
N SER A 1002 -31.34 24.71 77.61
CA SER A 1002 -31.30 23.37 78.18
C SER A 1002 -29.91 22.71 78.02
N ILE A 1003 -29.29 22.88 76.85
CA ILE A 1003 -27.96 22.33 76.55
C ILE A 1003 -26.90 23.01 77.41
N LEU A 1004 -26.96 24.34 77.52
CA LEU A 1004 -26.02 25.11 78.35
C LEU A 1004 -26.13 24.78 79.84
N LYS A 1005 -27.30 24.35 80.35
CA LYS A 1005 -27.43 23.89 81.75
C LYS A 1005 -26.69 22.57 82.00
N SER A 1006 -26.58 21.70 80.99
CA SER A 1006 -25.93 20.39 81.07
C SER A 1006 -24.40 20.41 80.94
N LEU A 1007 -23.83 21.54 80.51
CA LEU A 1007 -22.39 21.69 80.22
C LEU A 1007 -21.57 22.15 81.43
N SER A 1008 -20.34 21.62 81.54
CA SER A 1008 -19.38 22.03 82.58
C SER A 1008 -18.90 23.47 82.37
N SER A 1009 -18.36 24.10 83.43
CA SER A 1009 -17.77 25.44 83.32
C SER A 1009 -16.64 25.50 82.27
N LYS A 1010 -15.86 24.42 82.14
CA LYS A 1010 -14.79 24.29 81.14
C LYS A 1010 -15.34 24.23 79.71
N ASP A 1011 -16.44 23.51 79.49
CA ASP A 1011 -17.07 23.42 78.16
C ASP A 1011 -17.68 24.75 77.73
N LYS A 1012 -18.28 25.50 78.67
CA LYS A 1012 -18.79 26.85 78.42
C LYS A 1012 -17.69 27.83 78.04
N GLU A 1013 -16.51 27.72 78.66
CA GLU A 1013 -15.35 28.54 78.30
C GLU A 1013 -14.79 28.17 76.91
N ASN A 1014 -14.73 26.87 76.60
CA ASN A 1014 -14.34 26.39 75.27
C ASN A 1014 -15.28 26.90 74.16
N ILE A 1015 -16.60 26.89 74.37
CA ILE A 1015 -17.57 27.40 73.39
C ILE A 1015 -17.42 28.91 73.18
N LYS A 1016 -17.18 29.69 74.24
CA LYS A 1016 -16.89 31.13 74.12
C LYS A 1016 -15.61 31.38 73.31
N SER A 1017 -14.56 30.60 73.57
CA SER A 1017 -13.30 30.67 72.81
C SER A 1017 -13.52 30.33 71.33
N LYS A 1018 -14.35 29.32 71.01
CA LYS A 1018 -14.73 28.98 69.63
C LYS A 1018 -15.45 30.13 68.91
N PHE A 1019 -16.41 30.78 69.55
CA PHE A 1019 -17.09 31.95 68.96
C PHE A 1019 -16.12 33.10 68.68
N GLN A 1020 -15.21 33.39 69.61
CA GLN A 1020 -14.19 34.44 69.42
C GLN A 1020 -13.23 34.10 68.28
N ALA A 1021 -12.71 32.88 68.24
CA ALA A 1021 -11.84 32.41 67.17
C ALA A 1021 -12.53 32.44 65.80
N PHE A 1022 -13.81 32.02 65.75
CA PHE A 1022 -14.62 32.12 64.52
C PHE A 1022 -14.79 33.57 64.08
N ASN A 1023 -15.19 34.50 64.97
CA ASN A 1023 -15.43 35.89 64.60
C ASN A 1023 -14.17 36.55 64.03
N THR A 1024 -13.01 36.36 64.68
CA THR A 1024 -11.73 36.92 64.22
C THR A 1024 -11.33 36.37 62.85
N SER A 1025 -11.40 35.05 62.65
CA SER A 1025 -11.01 34.44 61.38
C SER A 1025 -12.03 34.71 60.25
N PHE A 1026 -13.33 34.82 60.56
CA PHE A 1026 -14.37 35.16 59.60
C PHE A 1026 -14.25 36.62 59.11
N ASP A 1027 -13.98 37.57 60.02
CA ASP A 1027 -13.79 38.98 59.67
C ASP A 1027 -12.55 39.20 58.78
N ASP A 1028 -11.43 38.57 59.12
CA ASP A 1028 -10.20 38.63 58.32
C ASP A 1028 -10.41 38.02 56.92
N MET A 1029 -11.16 36.92 56.82
CA MET A 1029 -11.52 36.34 55.53
C MET A 1029 -12.39 37.27 54.67
N VAL A 1030 -13.43 37.89 55.26
CA VAL A 1030 -14.31 38.83 54.55
C VAL A 1030 -13.54 40.06 54.06
N ALA A 1031 -12.64 40.59 54.88
CA ALA A 1031 -11.79 41.71 54.50
C ALA A 1031 -10.86 41.36 53.32
N ARG A 1032 -10.23 40.17 53.36
CA ARG A 1032 -9.36 39.68 52.28
C ARG A 1032 -10.13 39.41 50.99
N HIS A 1033 -11.32 38.81 51.07
CA HIS A 1033 -12.17 38.57 49.90
C HIS A 1033 -12.46 39.87 49.14
N LYS A 1034 -12.75 40.96 49.86
CA LYS A 1034 -13.02 42.27 49.25
C LYS A 1034 -11.79 42.92 48.60
N GLN A 1035 -10.59 42.57 49.05
CA GLN A 1035 -9.32 43.12 48.53
C GLN A 1035 -8.80 42.42 47.27
N TYR A 1036 -9.25 41.20 46.98
CA TYR A 1036 -8.80 40.47 45.79
C TYR A 1036 -9.45 41.02 44.51
N SER A 1037 -8.66 41.06 43.44
CA SER A 1037 -9.11 41.44 42.10
C SER A 1037 -9.68 40.20 41.41
N MET A 1038 -11.01 40.14 41.26
CA MET A 1038 -11.72 38.97 40.72
C MET A 1038 -12.60 39.41 39.55
N GLU A 1039 -12.63 38.60 38.49
CA GLU A 1039 -13.66 38.69 37.46
C GLU A 1039 -15.05 38.52 38.11
N ARG A 1040 -16.08 39.12 37.50
CA ARG A 1040 -17.44 39.13 38.05
C ARG A 1040 -17.97 37.72 38.32
N GLU A 1041 -17.74 36.81 37.41
CA GLU A 1041 -18.15 35.40 37.46
C GLU A 1041 -17.42 34.65 38.58
N VAL A 1042 -16.13 34.91 38.76
CA VAL A 1042 -15.29 34.31 39.81
C VAL A 1042 -15.74 34.79 41.19
N ARG A 1043 -16.04 36.09 41.33
CA ARG A 1043 -16.53 36.67 42.59
C ARG A 1043 -17.85 36.03 43.02
N GLN A 1044 -18.81 35.92 42.10
CA GLN A 1044 -20.10 35.28 42.37
C GLN A 1044 -19.95 33.81 42.76
N MET A 1045 -19.08 33.08 42.06
CA MET A 1045 -18.77 31.67 42.33
C MET A 1045 -18.19 31.50 43.75
N PHE A 1046 -17.15 32.24 44.09
CA PHE A 1046 -16.52 32.14 45.41
C PHE A 1046 -17.44 32.61 46.55
N ALA A 1047 -18.17 33.71 46.37
CA ALA A 1047 -19.13 34.18 47.37
C ALA A 1047 -20.19 33.11 47.68
N LYS A 1048 -20.72 32.46 46.64
CA LYS A 1048 -21.70 31.37 46.78
C LYS A 1048 -21.12 30.14 47.49
N ASP A 1049 -19.91 29.72 47.14
CA ASP A 1049 -19.26 28.56 47.78
C ASP A 1049 -18.93 28.82 49.25
N MET A 1050 -18.47 30.04 49.57
CA MET A 1050 -18.23 30.47 50.95
C MET A 1050 -19.52 30.42 51.77
N GLN A 1051 -20.60 30.99 51.23
CA GLN A 1051 -21.91 31.00 51.88
C GLN A 1051 -22.42 29.57 52.13
N ASN A 1052 -22.41 28.72 51.10
CA ASN A 1052 -22.86 27.33 51.20
C ASN A 1052 -22.07 26.50 52.23
N MET A 1053 -20.79 26.80 52.42
CA MET A 1053 -19.93 26.05 53.35
C MET A 1053 -20.09 26.50 54.80
N ILE A 1054 -20.10 27.82 55.05
CA ILE A 1054 -20.00 28.37 56.40
C ILE A 1054 -21.38 28.65 57.01
N GLU A 1055 -22.33 29.18 56.23
CA GLU A 1055 -23.64 29.61 56.76
C GLU A 1055 -24.42 28.46 57.44
N PRO A 1056 -24.52 27.24 56.86
CA PRO A 1056 -25.24 26.14 57.51
C PRO A 1056 -24.56 25.64 58.79
N LEU A 1057 -23.22 25.64 58.82
CA LEU A 1057 -22.44 25.24 59.99
C LEU A 1057 -22.60 26.25 61.12
N TYR A 1058 -22.53 27.55 60.80
CA TYR A 1058 -22.74 28.61 61.76
C TYR A 1058 -24.16 28.59 62.32
N ASN A 1059 -25.17 28.44 61.46
CA ASN A 1059 -26.57 28.38 61.88
C ASN A 1059 -26.81 27.24 62.88
N ARG A 1060 -26.25 26.05 62.62
CA ARG A 1060 -26.34 24.90 63.54
C ARG A 1060 -25.60 25.14 64.86
N PHE A 1061 -24.43 25.77 64.81
CA PHE A 1061 -23.64 26.09 66.01
C PHE A 1061 -24.33 27.17 66.85
N TRP A 1062 -24.89 28.18 66.20
CA TRP A 1062 -25.67 29.26 66.81
C TRP A 1062 -26.95 28.72 67.46
N ASP A 1063 -27.73 27.87 66.77
CA ASP A 1063 -28.94 27.25 67.32
C ASP A 1063 -28.68 26.51 68.63
N ARG A 1064 -27.51 25.88 68.75
CA ARG A 1064 -27.13 25.11 69.93
C ARG A 1064 -26.62 25.97 71.10
N TYR A 1065 -25.93 27.08 70.83
CA TYR A 1065 -25.13 27.77 71.86
C TYR A 1065 -25.35 29.30 71.98
N HIS A 1066 -26.26 29.92 71.21
CA HIS A 1066 -26.43 31.38 71.21
C HIS A 1066 -26.73 32.00 72.58
N GLU A 1067 -27.39 31.29 73.50
CA GLU A 1067 -27.69 31.81 74.84
C GLU A 1067 -26.47 31.88 75.78
N ILE A 1068 -25.29 31.39 75.37
CA ILE A 1068 -24.08 31.38 76.19
C ILE A 1068 -23.60 32.78 76.62
N ASP A 1069 -23.99 33.77 75.83
CA ASP A 1069 -23.66 35.18 76.02
C ASP A 1069 -24.78 35.97 76.71
N LYS A 1070 -25.93 35.33 77.02
CA LYS A 1070 -27.10 35.95 77.66
C LYS A 1070 -27.54 37.27 76.99
N GLY A 1071 -27.42 37.35 75.67
CA GLY A 1071 -27.77 38.55 74.90
C GLY A 1071 -26.83 39.76 75.07
N LYS A 1072 -25.64 39.57 75.66
CA LYS A 1072 -24.67 40.66 75.91
C LYS A 1072 -23.78 41.01 74.70
N GLY A 1073 -23.79 40.20 73.65
CA GLY A 1073 -23.03 40.44 72.41
C GLY A 1073 -21.51 40.48 72.57
N LYS A 1074 -20.97 39.96 73.68
CA LYS A 1074 -19.53 39.95 73.98
C LYS A 1074 -18.79 38.81 73.25
N TYR A 1075 -19.46 37.70 73.01
CA TYR A 1075 -18.89 36.50 72.39
C TYR A 1075 -19.64 36.13 71.09
N VAL A 1076 -20.97 36.22 71.08
CA VAL A 1076 -21.80 35.95 69.89
C VAL A 1076 -22.00 37.25 69.13
N LYS A 1077 -21.20 37.48 68.09
CA LYS A 1077 -21.19 38.73 67.30
C LYS A 1077 -22.30 38.79 66.24
N TYR A 1078 -22.64 37.66 65.63
CA TYR A 1078 -23.60 37.57 64.52
C TYR A 1078 -24.85 36.80 64.95
N ASP A 1079 -26.03 37.31 64.62
CA ASP A 1079 -27.23 36.50 64.53
C ASP A 1079 -27.38 35.93 63.10
N LYS A 1080 -28.39 35.07 62.90
CA LYS A 1080 -28.61 34.42 61.59
C LYS A 1080 -28.85 35.43 60.46
N SER A 1081 -29.55 36.53 60.72
CA SER A 1081 -29.77 37.59 59.73
C SER A 1081 -28.50 38.40 59.44
N ALA A 1082 -27.72 38.71 60.46
CA ALA A 1082 -26.51 39.49 60.36
C ALA A 1082 -25.41 38.75 59.60
N ILE A 1083 -25.23 37.44 59.85
CA ILE A 1083 -24.23 36.66 59.09
C ILE A 1083 -24.64 36.47 57.63
N ALA A 1084 -25.93 36.25 57.35
CA ALA A 1084 -26.45 36.17 55.98
C ALA A 1084 -26.26 37.50 55.22
N ALA A 1085 -26.51 38.64 55.88
CA ALA A 1085 -26.25 39.96 55.31
C ALA A 1085 -24.77 40.17 54.97
N VAL A 1086 -23.84 39.67 55.78
CA VAL A 1086 -22.40 39.74 55.47
C VAL A 1086 -22.04 38.97 54.20
N PHE A 1087 -22.59 37.75 54.00
CA PHE A 1087 -22.38 36.98 52.77
C PHE A 1087 -22.93 37.69 51.52
N LEU A 1088 -24.07 38.37 51.63
CA LEU A 1088 -24.59 39.18 50.53
C LEU A 1088 -23.63 40.30 50.09
N THR A 1089 -22.79 40.81 51.01
CA THR A 1089 -21.77 41.82 50.67
C THR A 1089 -20.52 41.27 49.95
N LEU A 1090 -20.46 39.95 49.71
CA LEU A 1090 -19.33 39.30 49.04
C LEU A 1090 -19.57 39.12 47.53
N TYR A 1091 -20.83 39.11 47.09
CA TYR A 1091 -21.21 39.16 45.68
C TYR A 1091 -20.88 40.53 45.07
#